data_AF-A0A5J9SKD3-F1
#
_entry.id   AF-A0A5J9SKD3-F1
#
_cell.length_a   1.000
_cell.length_b   1.000
_cell.length_c   1.000
_cell.angle_alpha   90.00
_cell.angle_beta   90.00
_cell.angle_gamma   90.00
#
_symmetry.space_group_name_H-M   'P 1'
#
loop_
_entity.id
_entity.type
_entity.pdbx_description
1 polymer ?
#
loop_
_entity_poly.entity_id
_entity_poly.type
_entity_poly.pdbx_seq_one_letter_code
_entity_poly.pdbx_strand_id
1 'polypeptide(L)'
;MVATSPFPLLLLLSWLLSGHIYTRCDAAGTAVLQAPINCSTVGNYTPADVYATNLNQLLATLPDTTVSKNGGFFNGSAGQPGAPGTAYVLALCAADFTRGDCRDCLAMATSNSSGLLKQCPGSSTVVAMYDQCVVRYSDAGFFGTVDTSIVYSVPGSDRLQTMVQNAYTEALKQVLIQLSAQAISSPQRFAASKASPFALVQCTWDLAPEGCKACLALLASNVSSFSYIRSTGEARTYSCRVRHSNDSFDVFPFADVTNNTKGTSSSVADNGGSHNKRTVIVVAVSVGTAIASLLAAVVVACCVRGRRARRAGSITMGDTSVQIDLLQEYTYEELKKATGNFSKDAELGRGAFGVVYKGTLENKKVIAVKKLQRKEKVEVEQFMNEVSIMSGLKHKNLVKLEGFCVRGQGQGQQEGLLCYEYLPDGTLEDRLYGRRGAARLTWKERCHILKGICSGLQYLHNESPNDISIIHMDLKTDNILLHVQEDKRNGGIVITPKISDFGISRNHDTDKQHEYVDKVVGNMTCMPREFMERGKASPKVDIYSFGLIILEMVTGKSRRSSSTTPLSSSSLDNSNHYGEGLIKQVRDHWEKKDIENIKDAVMDTKCDDEIERCIEIALECVHEDPAMRPDIATITRQLNDVSTKATHKINVYSDLSTIGLSCGLNNTTLGMRDGNPRILHALRSPHTFHNARTLTLMKAIGKPYPYEHLRRPRRLPLKAQSHVRLQQKYLWMGI
;
A
#
# COMPACT_ATOMS: atom_id res chain seq x y z
N MET A 1 51.79 -39.07 -24.09
CA MET A 1 51.62 -38.42 -22.77
C MET A 1 50.60 -37.32 -22.92
N VAL A 2 49.44 -37.43 -22.29
CA VAL A 2 48.33 -36.47 -22.46
C VAL A 2 48.44 -35.40 -21.37
N ALA A 3 48.50 -34.14 -21.77
CA ALA A 3 48.48 -33.00 -20.85
C ALA A 3 47.04 -32.73 -20.40
N THR A 4 46.76 -32.92 -19.11
CA THR A 4 45.47 -32.56 -18.49
C THR A 4 45.47 -31.08 -18.09
N SER A 5 44.49 -30.31 -18.58
CA SER A 5 44.35 -28.90 -18.21
C SER A 5 43.66 -28.76 -16.84
N PRO A 6 43.91 -27.68 -16.08
CA PRO A 6 43.38 -27.51 -14.72
C PRO A 6 41.90 -27.04 -14.66
N PHE A 7 41.23 -26.92 -15.82
CA PHE A 7 39.85 -26.45 -15.91
C PHE A 7 38.82 -27.22 -15.05
N PRO A 8 38.89 -28.57 -14.92
CA PRO A 8 37.95 -29.31 -14.07
C PRO A 8 38.06 -28.95 -12.59
N LEU A 9 39.27 -28.64 -12.11
CA LEU A 9 39.50 -28.30 -10.69
C LEU A 9 38.92 -26.93 -10.33
N LEU A 10 39.02 -25.97 -11.24
CA LEU A 10 38.45 -24.63 -11.06
C LEU A 10 36.92 -24.65 -11.08
N LEU A 11 36.30 -25.51 -11.90
CA LEU A 11 34.86 -25.72 -11.89
C LEU A 11 34.38 -26.40 -10.60
N LEU A 12 35.12 -27.40 -10.09
CA LEU A 12 34.83 -28.05 -8.81
C LEU A 12 34.97 -27.07 -7.62
N LEU A 13 36.01 -26.23 -7.61
CA LEU A 13 36.16 -25.16 -6.61
C LEU A 13 35.04 -24.11 -6.71
N SER A 14 34.61 -23.74 -7.93
CA SER A 14 33.46 -22.84 -8.09
C SER A 14 32.16 -23.48 -7.59
N TRP A 15 31.96 -24.79 -7.79
CA TRP A 15 30.80 -25.53 -7.32
C TRP A 15 30.77 -25.67 -5.79
N LEU A 16 31.93 -25.90 -5.16
CA LEU A 16 32.06 -25.95 -3.70
C LEU A 16 31.87 -24.56 -3.05
N LEU A 17 32.32 -23.49 -3.72
CA LEU A 17 32.09 -22.12 -3.26
C LEU A 17 30.65 -21.64 -3.49
N SER A 18 29.97 -22.06 -4.57
CA SER A 18 28.54 -21.77 -4.77
C SER A 18 27.63 -22.64 -3.90
N GLY A 19 28.02 -23.88 -3.62
CA GLY A 19 27.28 -24.82 -2.78
C GLY A 19 27.18 -24.39 -1.31
N HIS A 20 28.13 -23.57 -0.82
CA HIS A 20 28.14 -23.05 0.55
C HIS A 20 27.40 -21.71 0.74
N ILE A 21 26.73 -21.17 -0.28
CA ILE A 21 25.87 -19.97 -0.15
C ILE A 21 24.38 -20.34 0.03
N TYR A 22 24.01 -21.62 -0.14
CA TYR A 22 22.62 -22.10 0.02
C TYR A 22 22.38 -23.14 1.12
N THR A 23 23.34 -23.30 2.04
CA THR A 23 23.02 -23.80 3.38
C THR A 23 22.67 -22.61 4.27
N ARG A 24 21.43 -22.55 4.79
CA ARG A 24 21.13 -21.73 5.97
C ARG A 24 22.02 -22.22 7.10
N CYS A 25 23.13 -21.53 7.36
CA CYS A 25 23.68 -21.51 8.69
C CYS A 25 22.68 -20.73 9.55
N ASP A 26 21.96 -21.45 10.42
CA ASP A 26 21.55 -20.88 11.69
C ASP A 26 22.83 -20.52 12.47
N ALA A 27 23.36 -19.33 12.17
CA ALA A 27 24.46 -18.74 12.90
C ALA A 27 23.92 -18.36 14.28
N ALA A 28 24.28 -19.17 15.27
CA ALA A 28 23.80 -19.04 16.65
C ALA A 28 23.88 -17.59 17.17
N GLY A 29 22.80 -17.17 17.85
CA GLY A 29 22.86 -16.12 18.88
C GLY A 29 23.16 -14.69 18.47
N THR A 30 23.22 -14.31 17.18
CA THR A 30 23.36 -12.87 16.86
C THR A 30 22.07 -12.11 17.14
N ALA A 31 22.14 -11.09 18.01
CA ALA A 31 20.98 -10.30 18.41
C ALA A 31 20.56 -9.35 17.27
N VAL A 32 19.43 -9.65 16.63
CA VAL A 32 18.86 -8.82 15.57
C VAL A 32 18.02 -7.72 16.21
N LEU A 33 18.28 -6.47 15.83
CA LEU A 33 17.51 -5.30 16.26
C LEU A 33 16.19 -5.26 15.47
N GLN A 34 15.06 -5.40 16.17
CA GLN A 34 13.73 -5.54 15.55
C GLN A 34 13.01 -4.20 15.33
N ALA A 35 13.50 -3.11 15.91
CA ALA A 35 13.05 -1.76 15.63
C ALA A 35 14.18 -0.75 15.86
N PRO A 36 14.20 0.41 15.16
CA PRO A 36 15.19 1.46 15.40
C PRO A 36 15.28 1.81 16.90
N ILE A 37 16.50 1.92 17.41
CA ILE A 37 16.73 2.33 18.81
C ILE A 37 16.19 3.75 19.00
N ASN A 38 15.32 3.92 19.98
CA ASN A 38 14.76 5.22 20.30
C ASN A 38 15.67 5.94 21.30
N CYS A 39 16.46 6.90 20.82
CA CYS A 39 17.34 7.75 21.63
C CYS A 39 16.65 9.07 22.00
N SER A 40 16.80 9.55 23.23
CA SER A 40 16.29 10.87 23.63
C SER A 40 16.91 12.01 22.83
N THR A 41 16.09 13.00 22.48
CA THR A 41 16.48 14.23 21.77
C THR A 41 16.49 15.47 22.67
N VAL A 42 16.15 15.29 23.95
CA VAL A 42 16.10 16.30 25.02
C VAL A 42 16.68 15.66 26.28
N GLY A 43 17.37 16.44 27.12
CA GLY A 43 17.90 15.96 28.42
C GLY A 43 19.29 15.33 28.38
N ASN A 44 20.09 15.56 27.33
CA ASN A 44 21.39 14.89 27.17
C ASN A 44 22.35 15.10 28.37
N TYR A 45 23.07 14.04 28.73
CA TYR A 45 24.06 13.99 29.80
C TYR A 45 25.49 13.95 29.25
N THR A 46 26.46 14.37 30.06
CA THR A 46 27.91 14.30 29.76
C THR A 46 28.61 13.15 30.50
N PRO A 47 29.75 12.62 30.02
CA PRO A 47 30.49 11.57 30.73
C PRO A 47 30.98 11.94 32.14
N ALA A 48 30.96 13.23 32.51
CA ALA A 48 31.32 13.70 33.84
C ALA A 48 30.12 13.73 34.82
N ASP A 49 28.90 13.53 34.33
CA ASP A 49 27.69 13.64 35.13
C ASP A 49 27.52 12.43 36.05
N VAL A 50 26.95 12.64 37.24
CA VAL A 50 26.60 11.56 38.19
C VAL A 50 25.68 10.52 37.54
N TYR A 51 24.80 10.97 36.64
CA TYR A 51 23.96 10.09 35.81
C TYR A 51 24.78 9.10 34.98
N ALA A 52 25.86 9.57 34.33
CA ALA A 52 26.72 8.72 33.51
C ALA A 52 27.36 7.60 34.32
N THR A 53 27.85 7.93 35.52
CA THR A 53 28.46 6.96 36.44
C THR A 53 27.43 5.91 36.89
N ASN A 54 26.24 6.36 37.31
CA ASN A 54 25.15 5.49 37.76
C ASN A 54 24.63 4.57 36.65
N LEU A 55 24.44 5.11 35.43
CA LEU A 55 24.01 4.33 34.27
C LEU A 55 25.05 3.29 33.87
N ASN A 56 26.34 3.67 33.78
CA ASN A 56 27.43 2.74 33.44
C ASN A 56 27.52 1.58 34.45
N GLN A 57 27.34 1.85 35.75
CA GLN A 57 27.35 0.81 36.78
C GLN A 57 26.21 -0.21 36.61
N LEU A 58 25.00 0.27 36.26
CA LEU A 58 23.86 -0.61 35.99
C LEU A 58 24.06 -1.42 34.71
N LEU A 59 24.47 -0.79 33.60
CA LEU A 59 24.65 -1.45 32.30
C LEU A 59 25.78 -2.49 32.32
N ALA A 60 26.87 -2.23 33.06
CA ALA A 60 28.00 -3.16 33.19
C ALA A 60 27.62 -4.49 33.90
N THR A 61 26.59 -4.48 34.75
CA THR A 61 26.13 -5.66 35.51
C THR A 61 24.81 -6.24 34.99
N LEU A 62 24.24 -5.64 33.94
CA LEU A 62 22.91 -5.95 33.43
C LEU A 62 22.76 -7.40 32.92
N PRO A 63 23.68 -7.97 32.12
CA PRO A 63 23.49 -9.32 31.57
C PRO A 63 23.37 -10.38 32.66
N ASP A 64 24.31 -10.38 33.62
CA ASP A 64 24.33 -11.38 34.70
C ASP A 64 23.25 -11.15 35.76
N THR A 65 22.91 -9.90 36.06
CA THR A 65 21.85 -9.61 37.03
C THR A 65 20.47 -10.02 36.49
N THR A 66 20.19 -9.72 35.22
CA THR A 66 18.93 -10.09 34.56
C THR A 66 18.78 -11.61 34.46
N VAL A 67 19.81 -12.31 33.96
CA VAL A 67 19.72 -13.74 33.62
C VAL A 67 20.00 -14.67 34.80
N SER A 68 20.98 -14.34 35.65
CA SER A 68 21.49 -15.26 36.69
C SER A 68 20.79 -15.10 38.03
N LYS A 69 20.47 -13.86 38.43
CA LYS A 69 19.86 -13.57 39.74
C LYS A 69 18.34 -13.54 39.68
N ASN A 70 17.80 -12.89 38.65
CA ASN A 70 16.37 -12.61 38.54
C ASN A 70 15.65 -13.51 37.52
N GLY A 71 16.32 -14.51 36.95
CA GLY A 71 15.73 -15.53 36.07
C GLY A 71 15.36 -15.08 34.65
N GLY A 72 15.26 -13.77 34.36
CA GLY A 72 14.89 -13.26 33.04
C GLY A 72 14.46 -11.79 32.98
N PHE A 73 14.40 -11.08 34.10
CA PHE A 73 13.98 -9.67 34.15
C PHE A 73 14.79 -8.85 35.15
N PHE A 74 15.07 -7.60 34.83
CA PHE A 74 15.67 -6.66 35.76
C PHE A 74 14.96 -5.32 35.67
N ASN A 75 14.67 -4.72 36.82
CA ASN A 75 14.47 -3.29 36.95
C ASN A 75 15.25 -2.78 38.16
N GLY A 76 15.88 -1.62 38.05
CA GLY A 76 16.68 -1.07 39.13
C GLY A 76 17.15 0.35 38.87
N SER A 77 17.53 1.04 39.94
CA SER A 77 18.03 2.42 39.88
C SER A 77 19.32 2.59 40.67
N ALA A 78 20.16 3.52 40.22
CA ALA A 78 21.39 3.95 40.89
C ALA A 78 21.38 5.47 41.05
N GLY A 79 21.76 5.98 42.22
CA GLY A 79 21.48 7.36 42.67
C GLY A 79 20.34 7.41 43.69
N GLN A 80 20.11 8.58 44.29
CA GLN A 80 19.03 8.80 45.25
C GLN A 80 17.69 8.93 44.48
N PRO A 81 16.69 8.06 44.68
CA PRO A 81 15.45 8.07 43.90
C PRO A 81 14.81 9.46 43.77
N GLY A 82 14.57 9.90 42.53
CA GLY A 82 14.02 11.23 42.21
C GLY A 82 15.00 12.40 42.28
N ALA A 83 16.25 12.20 42.71
CA ALA A 83 17.28 13.25 42.70
C ALA A 83 17.97 13.37 41.33
N PRO A 84 18.47 14.57 40.96
CA PRO A 84 19.29 14.76 39.76
C PRO A 84 20.49 13.80 39.74
N GLY A 85 20.73 13.15 38.60
CA GLY A 85 21.79 12.16 38.44
C GLY A 85 21.37 10.71 38.68
N THR A 86 20.11 10.43 38.99
CA THR A 86 19.62 9.05 39.17
C THR A 86 19.35 8.38 37.83
N ALA A 87 19.87 7.17 37.65
CA ALA A 87 19.63 6.36 36.46
C ALA A 87 18.67 5.21 36.77
N TYR A 88 17.70 4.98 35.88
CA TYR A 88 16.75 3.88 35.92
C TYR A 88 17.01 2.97 34.72
N VAL A 89 17.12 1.65 34.94
CA VAL A 89 17.34 0.64 33.89
C VAL A 89 16.34 -0.49 34.04
N LEU A 90 15.82 -0.99 32.91
CA LEU A 90 14.99 -2.18 32.81
C LEU A 90 15.50 -3.09 31.68
N ALA A 91 15.51 -4.39 31.92
CA ALA A 91 15.77 -5.42 30.91
C ALA A 91 14.78 -6.59 31.02
N LEU A 92 14.38 -7.16 29.89
CA LEU A 92 13.51 -8.34 29.80
C LEU A 92 14.08 -9.32 28.77
N CYS A 93 14.23 -10.59 29.15
CA CYS A 93 14.52 -11.70 28.25
C CYS A 93 13.24 -12.19 27.55
N ALA A 94 13.37 -12.56 26.28
CA ALA A 94 12.33 -13.26 25.53
C ALA A 94 12.18 -14.72 26.04
N ALA A 95 10.96 -15.15 26.35
CA ALA A 95 10.68 -16.47 26.94
C ALA A 95 10.80 -17.67 25.95
N ASP A 96 10.99 -17.40 24.66
CA ASP A 96 11.22 -18.33 23.54
C ASP A 96 12.70 -18.36 23.09
N PHE A 97 13.62 -17.84 23.92
CA PHE A 97 15.08 -17.92 23.72
C PHE A 97 15.78 -18.44 24.96
N THR A 98 16.98 -19.01 24.82
CA THR A 98 17.70 -19.54 25.98
C THR A 98 18.27 -18.43 26.86
N ARG A 99 18.61 -18.77 28.10
CA ARG A 99 19.36 -17.88 29.00
C ARG A 99 20.73 -17.47 28.44
N GLY A 100 21.34 -18.29 27.57
CA GLY A 100 22.56 -17.93 26.85
C GLY A 100 22.29 -16.80 25.87
N ASP A 101 21.33 -16.99 24.96
CA ASP A 101 20.97 -16.01 23.93
C ASP A 101 20.56 -14.66 24.53
N CYS A 102 19.80 -14.66 25.64
CA CYS A 102 19.46 -13.42 26.33
C CYS A 102 20.70 -12.74 26.97
N ARG A 103 21.61 -13.50 27.59
CA ARG A 103 22.85 -12.93 28.15
C ARG A 103 23.68 -12.28 27.04
N ASP A 104 23.84 -12.95 25.91
CA ASP A 104 24.62 -12.46 24.77
C ASP A 104 23.97 -11.23 24.13
N CYS A 105 22.65 -11.21 24.01
CA CYS A 105 21.87 -10.04 23.60
C CYS A 105 22.10 -8.84 24.53
N LEU A 106 22.02 -9.05 25.85
CA LEU A 106 22.25 -7.98 26.83
C LEU A 106 23.72 -7.51 26.82
N ALA A 107 24.69 -8.42 26.70
CA ALA A 107 26.10 -8.07 26.62
C ALA A 107 26.45 -7.30 25.33
N MET A 108 25.79 -7.62 24.21
CA MET A 108 25.88 -6.84 22.98
C MET A 108 25.26 -5.45 23.15
N ALA A 109 24.07 -5.37 23.75
CA ALA A 109 23.37 -4.11 24.02
C ALA A 109 24.16 -3.19 24.96
N THR A 110 24.90 -3.73 25.95
CA THR A 110 25.73 -2.93 26.87
C THR A 110 27.20 -2.83 26.47
N SER A 111 27.59 -3.35 25.30
CA SER A 111 28.97 -3.31 24.80
C SER A 111 29.50 -1.88 24.61
N ASN A 112 30.73 -1.62 25.07
CA ASN A 112 31.42 -0.34 24.86
C ASN A 112 31.79 -0.06 23.39
N SER A 113 31.88 -1.09 22.53
CA SER A 113 32.28 -0.93 21.12
C SER A 113 31.10 -0.64 20.18
N SER A 114 29.92 -1.15 20.51
CA SER A 114 28.75 -1.20 19.60
C SER A 114 27.39 -1.13 20.30
N GLY A 115 27.32 -1.10 21.63
CA GLY A 115 26.08 -1.08 22.41
C GLY A 115 25.38 0.28 22.46
N LEU A 116 24.34 0.37 23.28
CA LEU A 116 23.42 1.51 23.36
C LEU A 116 24.12 2.85 23.63
N LEU A 117 25.12 2.88 24.51
CA LEU A 117 25.89 4.10 24.81
C LEU A 117 26.70 4.62 23.62
N LYS A 118 27.04 3.73 22.66
CA LYS A 118 27.75 4.09 21.43
C LYS A 118 26.79 4.48 20.30
N GLN A 119 25.61 3.88 20.27
CA GLN A 119 24.56 4.16 19.28
C GLN A 119 23.71 5.39 19.63
N CYS A 120 23.53 5.69 20.92
CA CYS A 120 22.87 6.89 21.47
C CYS A 120 23.82 7.68 22.40
N PRO A 121 24.88 8.36 21.90
CA PRO A 121 25.85 9.03 22.76
C PRO A 121 25.23 10.18 23.58
N GLY A 122 25.26 10.05 24.90
CA GLY A 122 24.78 11.08 25.83
C GLY A 122 23.26 11.24 25.95
N SER A 123 22.46 10.36 25.33
CA SER A 123 21.00 10.36 25.49
C SER A 123 20.61 9.86 26.88
N SER A 124 19.86 10.64 27.67
CA SER A 124 19.42 10.26 29.01
C SER A 124 18.26 9.26 29.06
N THR A 125 17.51 9.11 27.96
CA THR A 125 16.51 8.05 27.81
C THR A 125 16.78 7.26 26.54
N VAL A 126 16.78 5.93 26.63
CA VAL A 126 16.91 5.01 25.48
C VAL A 126 15.98 3.81 25.64
N VAL A 127 15.40 3.39 24.52
CA VAL A 127 14.56 2.19 24.44
C VAL A 127 14.98 1.35 23.22
N ALA A 128 15.35 0.10 23.44
CA ALA A 128 15.84 -0.82 22.41
C ALA A 128 15.15 -2.19 22.51
N MET A 129 14.85 -2.78 21.35
CA MET A 129 14.19 -4.08 21.24
C MET A 129 14.91 -4.94 20.22
N TYR A 130 15.47 -6.05 20.71
CA TYR A 130 16.05 -7.12 19.91
C TYR A 130 15.10 -8.33 19.93
N ASP A 131 15.45 -9.39 19.19
CA ASP A 131 14.69 -10.64 19.26
C ASP A 131 14.68 -11.24 20.67
N GLN A 132 15.86 -11.35 21.28
CA GLN A 132 16.09 -12.11 22.51
C GLN A 132 15.95 -11.27 23.78
N CYS A 133 16.04 -9.94 23.68
CA CYS A 133 15.99 -9.05 24.82
C CYS A 133 15.44 -7.64 24.50
N VAL A 134 14.80 -7.02 25.49
CA VAL A 134 14.42 -5.60 25.51
C VAL A 134 15.25 -4.89 26.58
N VAL A 135 15.78 -3.71 26.26
CA VAL A 135 16.56 -2.88 27.20
C VAL A 135 16.04 -1.44 27.16
N ARG A 136 15.78 -0.87 28.35
CA ARG A 136 15.29 0.50 28.54
C ARG A 136 16.13 1.19 29.60
N TYR A 137 16.48 2.45 29.40
CA TYR A 137 17.02 3.29 30.47
C TYR A 137 16.53 4.73 30.37
N SER A 138 16.58 5.45 31.49
CA SER A 138 16.00 6.79 31.66
C SER A 138 16.62 7.53 32.85
N ASP A 139 16.55 8.87 32.85
CA ASP A 139 16.79 9.77 33.99
C ASP A 139 15.54 9.99 34.85
N ALA A 140 14.35 9.78 34.27
CA ALA A 140 13.08 9.70 34.99
C ALA A 140 12.65 8.25 35.26
N GLY A 141 12.04 7.99 36.41
CA GLY A 141 11.50 6.65 36.73
C GLY A 141 10.28 6.29 35.88
N PHE A 142 10.30 5.10 35.26
CA PHE A 142 9.26 4.63 34.32
C PHE A 142 8.66 3.25 34.67
N PHE A 143 9.08 2.63 35.78
CA PHE A 143 8.61 1.29 36.15
C PHE A 143 7.10 1.26 36.42
N GLY A 144 6.45 0.15 36.07
CA GLY A 144 5.00 -0.02 36.18
C GLY A 144 4.17 0.73 35.14
N THR A 145 4.81 1.52 34.28
CA THR A 145 4.12 2.28 33.21
C THR A 145 3.98 1.42 31.96
N VAL A 146 2.74 1.16 31.54
CA VAL A 146 2.45 0.38 30.33
C VAL A 146 2.70 1.19 29.06
N ASP A 147 3.48 0.62 28.14
CA ASP A 147 3.62 1.12 26.77
C ASP A 147 2.73 0.32 25.81
N THR A 148 1.76 1.01 25.21
CA THR A 148 0.81 0.45 24.24
C THR A 148 1.21 0.73 22.78
N SER A 149 2.36 1.37 22.54
CA SER A 149 2.87 1.62 21.19
C SER A 149 3.28 0.29 20.56
N ILE A 150 2.64 -0.10 19.45
CA ILE A 150 3.05 -1.30 18.71
C ILE A 150 4.29 -0.95 17.89
N VAL A 151 5.44 -1.46 18.33
CA VAL A 151 6.77 -1.12 17.80
C VAL A 151 7.19 -2.08 16.69
N TYR A 152 6.76 -3.34 16.77
CA TYR A 152 7.08 -4.38 15.79
C TYR A 152 5.87 -5.29 15.57
N SER A 153 5.64 -5.69 14.32
CA SER A 153 4.71 -6.76 13.97
C SER A 153 5.07 -7.37 12.63
N VAL A 154 5.03 -8.70 12.55
CA VAL A 154 5.27 -9.49 11.33
C VAL A 154 4.16 -10.53 11.17
N PRO A 155 3.39 -10.49 10.06
CA PRO A 155 2.54 -11.61 9.65
C PRO A 155 3.41 -12.67 8.94
N GLY A 156 3.21 -13.94 9.26
CA GLY A 156 4.06 -15.05 8.84
C GLY A 156 4.14 -15.37 7.34
N SER A 157 4.99 -16.34 7.00
CA SER A 157 5.29 -16.75 5.63
C SER A 157 4.12 -17.45 4.92
N ASP A 158 3.44 -18.38 5.60
CA ASP A 158 2.59 -19.38 4.92
C ASP A 158 1.10 -19.20 5.23
N ARG A 159 0.26 -19.45 4.21
CA ARG A 159 -1.20 -19.35 4.28
C ARG A 159 -1.83 -20.73 4.49
N LEU A 160 -2.65 -20.87 5.52
CA LEU A 160 -3.50 -22.06 5.73
C LEU A 160 -4.69 -22.05 4.74
N GLN A 161 -5.24 -23.23 4.43
CA GLN A 161 -6.41 -23.35 3.55
C GLN A 161 -7.67 -22.76 4.20
N THR A 162 -8.56 -22.15 3.39
CA THR A 162 -9.66 -21.28 3.83
C THR A 162 -10.62 -21.89 4.88
N MET A 163 -10.89 -23.21 4.82
CA MET A 163 -11.74 -23.87 5.83
C MET A 163 -11.02 -24.14 7.16
N VAL A 164 -9.71 -24.38 7.12
CA VAL A 164 -8.87 -24.53 8.33
C VAL A 164 -8.64 -23.16 9.00
N GLN A 165 -8.56 -22.10 8.19
CA GLN A 165 -8.31 -20.73 8.62
C GLN A 165 -9.29 -20.24 9.69
N ASN A 166 -10.60 -20.37 9.47
CA ASN A 166 -11.60 -19.82 10.40
C ASN A 166 -11.58 -20.56 11.75
N ALA A 167 -11.38 -21.88 11.73
CA ALA A 167 -11.24 -22.69 12.94
C ALA A 167 -9.96 -22.36 13.71
N TYR A 168 -8.82 -22.22 13.01
CA TYR A 168 -7.55 -21.80 13.61
C TYR A 168 -7.64 -20.39 14.21
N THR A 169 -8.27 -19.45 13.50
CA THR A 169 -8.45 -18.05 13.96
C THR A 169 -9.27 -17.98 15.25
N GLU A 170 -10.38 -18.73 15.34
CA GLU A 170 -11.20 -18.74 16.55
C GLU A 170 -10.49 -19.49 17.70
N ALA A 171 -9.85 -20.62 17.43
CA ALA A 171 -9.03 -21.33 18.41
C ALA A 171 -7.91 -20.43 18.97
N LEU A 172 -7.24 -19.65 18.12
CA LEU A 172 -6.16 -18.75 18.56
C LEU A 172 -6.69 -17.61 19.43
N LYS A 173 -7.88 -17.05 19.14
CA LYS A 173 -8.52 -16.06 20.03
C LYS A 173 -8.74 -16.64 21.43
N GLN A 174 -9.32 -17.83 21.52
CA GLN A 174 -9.58 -18.48 22.81
C GLN A 174 -8.27 -18.79 23.55
N VAL A 175 -7.25 -19.30 22.84
CA VAL A 175 -5.91 -19.54 23.42
C VAL A 175 -5.27 -18.25 23.89
N LEU A 176 -5.29 -17.16 23.12
CA LEU A 176 -4.70 -15.88 23.53
C LEU A 176 -5.41 -15.25 24.74
N ILE A 177 -6.73 -15.39 24.85
CA ILE A 177 -7.49 -14.97 26.03
C ILE A 177 -7.06 -15.79 27.26
N GLN A 178 -6.98 -17.12 27.12
CA GLN A 178 -6.56 -18.02 28.19
C GLN A 178 -5.12 -17.76 28.65
N LEU A 179 -4.18 -17.63 27.70
CA LEU A 179 -2.77 -17.35 27.99
C LEU A 179 -2.60 -15.97 28.62
N SER A 180 -3.37 -14.96 28.17
CA SER A 180 -3.34 -13.64 28.81
C SER A 180 -3.73 -13.71 30.28
N ALA A 181 -4.81 -14.43 30.62
CA ALA A 181 -5.22 -14.65 32.01
C ALA A 181 -4.15 -15.37 32.86
N GLN A 182 -3.43 -16.33 32.27
CA GLN A 182 -2.32 -17.03 32.93
C GLN A 182 -1.09 -16.14 33.11
N ALA A 183 -0.73 -15.32 32.12
CA ALA A 183 0.37 -14.37 32.22
C ALA A 183 0.09 -13.27 33.25
N ILE A 184 -1.15 -12.80 33.36
CA ILE A 184 -1.58 -11.80 34.36
C ILE A 184 -1.42 -12.34 35.79
N SER A 185 -1.71 -13.63 36.04
CA SER A 185 -1.57 -14.26 37.35
C SER A 185 -0.14 -14.78 37.65
N SER A 186 0.64 -15.07 36.61
CA SER A 186 2.05 -15.50 36.73
C SER A 186 2.95 -14.38 37.27
N PRO A 187 3.82 -14.65 38.27
CA PRO A 187 4.86 -13.71 38.70
C PRO A 187 5.84 -13.34 37.58
N GLN A 188 6.08 -14.28 36.66
CA GLN A 188 7.00 -14.13 35.53
C GLN A 188 6.34 -13.50 34.30
N ARG A 189 5.08 -13.07 34.43
CA ARG A 189 4.26 -12.37 33.43
C ARG A 189 4.25 -12.98 32.02
N PHE A 190 4.38 -14.29 31.90
CA PHE A 190 4.32 -15.00 30.62
C PHE A 190 3.45 -16.26 30.72
N ALA A 191 2.94 -16.70 29.57
CA ALA A 191 2.31 -18.00 29.39
C ALA A 191 2.47 -18.47 27.93
N ALA A 192 2.47 -19.79 27.72
CA ALA A 192 2.51 -20.40 26.40
C ALA A 192 1.61 -21.64 26.30
N SER A 193 1.04 -21.90 25.11
CA SER A 193 0.21 -23.08 24.87
C SER A 193 1.06 -24.33 24.60
N LYS A 194 0.54 -25.49 25.02
CA LYS A 194 1.20 -26.81 24.84
C LYS A 194 0.72 -27.57 23.61
N ALA A 195 -0.20 -27.00 22.85
CA ALA A 195 -0.86 -27.61 21.69
C ALA A 195 -1.22 -26.53 20.67
N SER A 196 -1.43 -26.94 19.41
CA SER A 196 -1.81 -26.02 18.33
C SER A 196 -3.21 -25.41 18.59
N PRO A 197 -3.40 -24.09 18.37
CA PRO A 197 -2.42 -23.11 17.91
C PRO A 197 -1.34 -22.83 18.98
N PHE A 198 -0.08 -22.97 18.60
CA PHE A 198 1.05 -22.69 19.47
C PHE A 198 1.16 -21.18 19.63
N ALA A 199 1.12 -20.68 20.85
CA ALA A 199 1.12 -19.26 21.13
C ALA A 199 1.85 -18.97 22.43
N LEU A 200 2.43 -17.77 22.51
CA LEU A 200 3.14 -17.25 23.67
C LEU A 200 2.75 -15.80 23.87
N VAL A 201 2.51 -15.42 25.12
CA VAL A 201 2.26 -14.05 25.54
C VAL A 201 3.18 -13.71 26.70
N GLN A 202 3.70 -12.47 26.74
CA GLN A 202 4.65 -12.03 27.76
C GLN A 202 4.53 -10.52 28.03
N CYS A 203 4.60 -10.09 29.28
CA CYS A 203 4.76 -8.68 29.69
C CYS A 203 6.08 -8.46 30.46
N THR A 204 6.49 -7.20 30.63
CA THR A 204 7.51 -6.83 31.63
C THR A 204 6.96 -7.06 33.05
N TRP A 205 7.82 -7.52 33.97
CA TRP A 205 7.36 -8.03 35.28
C TRP A 205 6.96 -6.93 36.26
N ASP A 206 7.39 -5.70 36.00
CA ASP A 206 7.05 -4.49 36.77
C ASP A 206 5.60 -4.03 36.58
N LEU A 207 4.89 -4.54 35.57
CA LEU A 207 3.49 -4.16 35.33
C LEU A 207 2.53 -4.79 36.35
N ALA A 208 1.64 -3.93 36.85
CA ALA A 208 0.43 -4.35 37.54
C ALA A 208 -0.46 -5.23 36.63
N PRO A 209 -1.29 -6.13 37.20
CA PRO A 209 -2.18 -7.02 36.46
C PRO A 209 -2.98 -6.33 35.35
N GLU A 210 -3.61 -5.19 35.63
CA GLU A 210 -4.40 -4.43 34.64
C GLU A 210 -3.55 -3.82 33.52
N GLY A 211 -2.31 -3.42 33.80
CA GLY A 211 -1.38 -2.90 32.80
C GLY A 211 -0.93 -3.98 31.80
N CYS A 212 -0.56 -5.16 32.31
CA CYS A 212 -0.24 -6.31 31.47
C CYS A 212 -1.47 -6.78 30.68
N LYS A 213 -2.65 -6.82 31.30
CA LYS A 213 -3.93 -7.14 30.64
C LYS A 213 -4.28 -6.19 29.50
N ALA A 214 -4.16 -4.88 29.72
CA ALA A 214 -4.42 -3.87 28.67
C ALA A 214 -3.45 -4.02 27.49
N CYS A 215 -2.16 -4.24 27.78
CA CYS A 215 -1.13 -4.44 26.76
C CYS A 215 -1.37 -5.72 25.94
N LEU A 216 -1.62 -6.85 26.61
CA LEU A 216 -1.89 -8.13 25.94
C LEU A 216 -3.22 -8.11 25.18
N ALA A 217 -4.27 -7.48 25.70
CA ALA A 217 -5.53 -7.33 24.98
C ALA A 217 -5.35 -6.52 23.68
N LEU A 218 -4.55 -5.45 23.71
CA LEU A 218 -4.19 -4.69 22.51
C LEU A 218 -3.45 -5.55 21.48
N LEU A 219 -2.41 -6.29 21.88
CA LEU A 219 -1.66 -7.13 20.94
C LEU A 219 -2.45 -8.34 20.46
N ALA A 220 -3.20 -9.01 21.34
CA ALA A 220 -4.06 -10.13 20.97
C ALA A 220 -5.19 -9.68 20.04
N SER A 221 -5.79 -8.51 20.28
CA SER A 221 -6.76 -7.92 19.33
C SER A 221 -6.10 -7.58 18.00
N ASN A 222 -4.88 -7.03 17.97
CA ASN A 222 -4.17 -6.77 16.72
C ASN A 222 -3.94 -8.06 15.91
N VAL A 223 -3.32 -9.07 16.55
CA VAL A 223 -3.03 -10.39 15.98
C VAL A 223 -4.31 -11.13 15.53
N SER A 224 -5.45 -10.93 16.22
CA SER A 224 -6.73 -11.59 15.90
C SER A 224 -7.74 -10.75 15.10
N SER A 225 -7.43 -9.48 14.82
CA SER A 225 -8.21 -8.60 13.94
C SER A 225 -7.75 -8.68 12.49
N PHE A 226 -6.64 -9.34 12.20
CA PHE A 226 -6.29 -9.72 10.83
C PHE A 226 -7.32 -10.72 10.30
N SER A 227 -7.93 -10.37 9.16
CA SER A 227 -8.86 -11.23 8.40
C SER A 227 -8.23 -12.54 7.91
N TYR A 228 -6.90 -12.63 7.92
CA TYR A 228 -6.11 -13.80 7.57
C TYR A 228 -4.98 -14.02 8.59
N ILE A 229 -5.23 -14.81 9.64
CA ILE A 229 -4.17 -15.21 10.57
C ILE A 229 -3.27 -16.23 9.87
N ARG A 230 -2.04 -15.83 9.55
CA ARG A 230 -1.07 -16.69 8.86
C ARG A 230 -0.60 -17.82 9.77
N SER A 231 0.08 -18.83 9.21
CA SER A 231 0.58 -19.97 9.99
C SER A 231 1.44 -19.53 11.19
N THR A 232 2.16 -18.42 11.06
CA THR A 232 2.94 -17.78 12.14
C THR A 232 2.65 -16.28 12.21
N GLY A 233 2.99 -15.65 13.33
CA GLY A 233 2.93 -14.20 13.46
C GLY A 233 3.38 -13.70 14.83
N GLU A 234 3.81 -12.45 14.87
CA GLU A 234 4.23 -11.79 16.11
C GLU A 234 3.87 -10.29 16.13
N ALA A 235 3.58 -9.77 17.33
CA ALA A 235 3.47 -8.35 17.61
C ALA A 235 4.13 -8.01 18.97
N ARG A 236 4.79 -6.85 19.08
CA ARG A 236 5.50 -6.39 20.28
C ARG A 236 5.27 -4.89 20.55
N THR A 237 5.11 -4.54 21.82
CA THR A 237 5.39 -3.19 22.38
C THR A 237 6.68 -3.26 23.22
N TYR A 238 7.11 -2.15 23.83
CA TYR A 238 8.19 -2.16 24.82
C TYR A 238 7.76 -2.64 26.23
N SER A 239 6.51 -3.08 26.39
CA SER A 239 5.93 -3.59 27.65
C SER A 239 5.32 -4.98 27.54
N CYS A 240 4.96 -5.45 26.33
CA CYS A 240 4.46 -6.81 26.13
C CYS A 240 4.66 -7.33 24.70
N ARG A 241 4.49 -8.64 24.49
CA ARG A 241 4.52 -9.31 23.19
C ARG A 241 3.54 -10.47 23.10
N VAL A 242 3.13 -10.77 21.87
CA VAL A 242 2.31 -11.93 21.48
C VAL A 242 2.94 -12.57 20.25
N ARG A 243 3.24 -13.87 20.32
CA ARG A 243 3.72 -14.70 19.20
C ARG A 243 2.79 -15.89 19.01
N HIS A 244 2.53 -16.29 17.77
CA HIS A 244 1.82 -17.52 17.45
C HIS A 244 2.43 -18.27 16.26
N SER A 245 2.10 -19.56 16.18
CA SER A 245 2.59 -20.50 15.18
C SER A 245 1.63 -21.70 15.04
N ASN A 246 1.61 -22.32 13.86
CA ASN A 246 0.95 -23.60 13.62
C ASN A 246 1.89 -24.76 13.99
N ASP A 247 3.19 -24.56 13.80
CA ASP A 247 4.26 -25.47 14.21
C ASP A 247 4.70 -25.14 15.64
N SER A 248 5.13 -26.15 16.41
CA SER A 248 5.67 -25.93 17.74
C SER A 248 6.97 -25.13 17.69
N PHE A 249 7.13 -24.19 18.63
CA PHE A 249 8.40 -23.52 18.90
C PHE A 249 8.80 -23.74 20.36
N ASP A 250 10.09 -23.75 20.63
CA ASP A 250 10.61 -23.93 21.98
C ASP A 250 10.27 -22.74 22.88
N VAL A 251 9.92 -23.05 24.12
CA VAL A 251 9.71 -22.08 25.18
C VAL A 251 10.60 -22.49 26.34
N PHE A 252 11.45 -21.57 26.79
CA PHE A 252 12.43 -21.80 27.83
C PHE A 252 11.93 -21.13 29.12
N PRO A 253 11.07 -21.80 29.91
CA PRO A 253 10.52 -21.21 31.11
C PRO A 253 11.64 -20.76 32.05
N PHE A 254 11.51 -19.54 32.56
CA PHE A 254 12.44 -19.01 33.56
C PHE A 254 12.28 -19.87 34.83
N ALA A 255 13.24 -20.76 35.10
CA ALA A 255 13.15 -21.64 36.27
C ALA A 255 13.17 -20.81 37.55
N ASP A 256 12.20 -21.03 38.44
CA ASP A 256 12.04 -20.23 39.66
C ASP A 256 13.29 -20.29 40.55
N VAL A 257 13.87 -19.12 40.82
CA VAL A 257 14.88 -18.94 41.87
C VAL A 257 14.17 -18.76 43.21
N THR A 258 13.38 -19.76 43.62
CA THR A 258 12.77 -19.80 44.96
C THR A 258 12.96 -21.16 45.63
N ASN A 259 13.92 -21.18 46.56
CA ASN A 259 14.07 -22.13 47.66
C ASN A 259 14.13 -23.63 47.32
N ASN A 260 15.35 -24.18 47.40
CA ASN A 260 15.51 -25.50 48.02
C ASN A 260 16.70 -25.53 48.99
N THR A 261 16.49 -24.99 50.20
CA THR A 261 17.28 -25.36 51.37
C THR A 261 16.94 -26.79 51.77
N LYS A 262 17.66 -27.76 51.21
CA LYS A 262 17.86 -29.09 51.80
C LYS A 262 19.16 -29.68 51.23
N GLY A 263 20.18 -29.76 52.08
CA GLY A 263 21.44 -30.38 51.69
C GLY A 263 21.32 -31.89 51.66
N THR A 264 22.05 -32.52 50.73
CA THR A 264 22.67 -33.82 50.96
C THR A 264 24.11 -33.71 50.47
N SER A 265 25.05 -34.03 51.37
CA SER A 265 26.47 -34.13 51.10
C SER A 265 26.79 -35.29 50.15
N SER A 266 27.66 -35.06 49.17
CA SER A 266 28.55 -36.10 48.60
C SER A 266 29.87 -35.46 48.20
N SER A 267 30.94 -35.92 48.83
CA SER A 267 32.33 -35.45 48.69
C SER A 267 33.08 -36.15 47.56
N VAL A 268 33.94 -35.42 46.85
CA VAL A 268 35.27 -35.92 46.40
C VAL A 268 36.28 -34.76 46.58
N ALA A 269 37.52 -35.09 46.91
CA ALA A 269 38.54 -34.17 47.43
C ALA A 269 39.63 -33.79 46.40
N ASP A 270 40.56 -32.94 46.88
CA ASP A 270 41.91 -32.69 46.38
C ASP A 270 42.09 -31.93 45.04
N ASN A 271 43.16 -31.14 44.84
CA ASN A 271 44.29 -30.86 45.72
C ASN A 271 44.81 -29.41 45.56
N GLY A 272 45.58 -28.94 46.55
CA GLY A 272 46.23 -27.62 46.50
C GLY A 272 47.45 -27.58 45.57
N GLY A 273 47.70 -26.44 44.92
CA GLY A 273 48.84 -26.24 44.03
C GLY A 273 49.23 -24.77 43.89
N SER A 274 50.17 -24.31 44.71
CA SER A 274 50.84 -23.00 44.56
C SER A 274 51.97 -23.11 43.53
N HIS A 275 52.11 -22.15 42.61
CA HIS A 275 53.38 -21.41 42.46
C HIS A 275 53.37 -20.21 41.48
N ASN A 276 54.33 -19.33 41.77
CA ASN A 276 54.66 -18.00 41.24
C ASN A 276 54.85 -17.78 39.72
N LYS A 277 54.85 -16.49 39.38
CA LYS A 277 55.22 -15.88 38.08
C LYS A 277 56.72 -16.07 37.73
N ARG A 278 57.05 -16.39 36.46
CA ARG A 278 58.02 -15.61 35.62
C ARG A 278 58.16 -16.09 34.15
N THR A 279 57.98 -15.13 33.25
CA THR A 279 58.73 -14.83 31.99
C THR A 279 59.45 -15.93 31.18
N VAL A 280 59.11 -16.02 29.88
CA VAL A 280 60.06 -16.08 28.74
C VAL A 280 59.54 -15.19 27.59
N ILE A 281 60.43 -14.53 26.84
CA ILE A 281 60.11 -13.59 25.73
C ILE A 281 60.85 -14.07 24.45
N VAL A 282 60.41 -13.59 23.28
CA VAL A 282 61.11 -13.55 21.97
C VAL A 282 60.91 -14.74 21.00
N VAL A 283 59.77 -14.74 20.28
CA VAL A 283 59.71 -14.78 18.79
C VAL A 283 58.39 -14.11 18.34
N ALA A 284 58.32 -12.77 18.25
CA ALA A 284 57.04 -12.08 17.96
C ALA A 284 57.15 -10.70 17.27
N VAL A 285 58.20 -10.43 16.49
CA VAL A 285 58.43 -9.09 15.89
C VAL A 285 58.28 -9.06 14.36
N SER A 286 58.49 -10.17 13.66
CA SER A 286 58.38 -10.24 12.18
C SER A 286 56.95 -10.41 11.66
N VAL A 287 56.04 -11.01 12.45
CA VAL A 287 54.64 -11.27 12.04
C VAL A 287 53.74 -10.06 12.31
N GLY A 288 53.98 -9.32 13.38
CA GLY A 288 53.15 -8.18 13.79
C GLY A 288 53.16 -7.01 12.79
N THR A 289 54.30 -6.75 12.14
CA THR A 289 54.43 -5.66 11.15
C THR A 289 53.70 -5.97 9.84
N ALA A 290 53.69 -7.23 9.40
CA ALA A 290 52.92 -7.68 8.23
C ALA A 290 51.41 -7.60 8.50
N ILE A 291 50.95 -8.02 9.68
CA ILE A 291 49.52 -7.94 10.05
C ILE A 291 49.07 -6.48 10.21
N ALA A 292 49.86 -5.62 10.86
CA ALA A 292 49.53 -4.20 11.06
C ALA A 292 49.43 -3.42 9.74
N SER A 293 50.34 -3.68 8.79
CA SER A 293 50.30 -3.05 7.46
C SER A 293 49.11 -3.55 6.61
N LEU A 294 48.75 -4.84 6.69
CA LEU A 294 47.55 -5.37 6.04
C LEU A 294 46.27 -4.74 6.63
N LEU A 295 46.17 -4.64 7.96
CA LEU A 295 45.04 -4.01 8.65
C LEU A 295 44.92 -2.52 8.29
N ALA A 296 46.03 -1.78 8.23
CA ALA A 296 46.02 -0.38 7.81
C ALA A 296 45.52 -0.21 6.37
N ALA A 297 45.94 -1.07 5.44
CA ALA A 297 45.45 -1.06 4.06
C ALA A 297 43.95 -1.36 3.97
N VAL A 298 43.44 -2.32 4.75
CA VAL A 298 42.00 -2.62 4.85
C VAL A 298 41.23 -1.43 5.43
N VAL A 299 41.72 -0.79 6.50
CA VAL A 299 41.08 0.41 7.08
C VAL A 299 41.02 1.55 6.07
N VAL A 300 42.10 1.83 5.33
CA VAL A 300 42.10 2.86 4.29
C VAL A 300 41.11 2.51 3.16
N ALA A 301 41.07 1.26 2.70
CA ALA A 301 40.10 0.80 1.71
C ALA A 301 38.64 0.92 2.20
N CYS A 302 38.38 0.61 3.46
CA CYS A 302 37.08 0.77 4.12
C CYS A 302 36.70 2.24 4.33
N CYS A 303 37.65 3.13 4.65
CA CYS A 303 37.41 4.56 4.76
C CYS A 303 37.13 5.20 3.40
N VAL A 304 37.81 4.78 2.33
CA VAL A 304 37.56 5.25 0.96
C VAL A 304 36.21 4.73 0.44
N ARG A 305 35.87 3.45 0.68
CA ARG A 305 34.54 2.90 0.38
C ARG A 305 33.44 3.59 1.21
N GLY A 306 33.66 3.79 2.51
CA GLY A 306 32.71 4.47 3.41
C GLY A 306 32.48 5.95 3.06
N ARG A 307 33.50 6.66 2.55
CA ARG A 307 33.35 8.02 2.02
C ARG A 307 32.61 8.06 0.68
N ARG A 308 32.69 7.01 -0.15
CA ARG A 308 31.82 6.84 -1.34
C ARG A 308 30.38 6.50 -0.94
N ALA A 309 30.19 5.57 0.01
CA ALA A 309 28.87 5.17 0.49
C ALA A 309 28.11 6.32 1.18
N ARG A 310 28.79 7.17 1.96
CA ARG A 310 28.18 8.34 2.63
C ARG A 310 27.71 9.47 1.67
N ARG A 311 27.94 9.36 0.36
CA ARG A 311 27.33 10.25 -0.66
C ARG A 311 26.15 9.60 -1.40
N ALA A 312 25.83 8.35 -1.10
CA ALA A 312 24.68 7.63 -1.65
C ALA A 312 23.75 7.23 -0.50
N GLY A 313 22.87 8.16 -0.12
CA GLY A 313 21.72 7.85 0.75
C GLY A 313 20.67 7.07 -0.02
N SER A 314 20.96 5.80 -0.35
CA SER A 314 20.05 4.96 -1.13
C SER A 314 18.95 4.38 -0.24
N ILE A 315 17.69 4.58 -0.63
CA ILE A 315 16.54 3.90 -0.07
C ILE A 315 16.55 2.46 -0.61
N THR A 316 17.20 1.55 0.12
CA THR A 316 17.31 0.14 -0.31
C THR A 316 16.02 -0.63 -0.02
N MET A 317 15.10 -0.60 -0.99
CA MET A 317 14.18 -1.72 -1.24
C MET A 317 14.63 -2.43 -2.53
N GLY A 318 14.66 -3.77 -2.50
CA GLY A 318 15.17 -4.59 -3.60
C GLY A 318 14.43 -4.33 -4.92
N ASP A 319 15.19 -4.27 -6.03
CA ASP A 319 14.81 -3.86 -7.39
C ASP A 319 14.16 -2.46 -7.57
N THR A 320 13.43 -1.94 -6.58
CA THR A 320 12.79 -0.61 -6.62
C THR A 320 13.81 0.55 -6.51
N SER A 321 14.94 0.34 -5.83
CA SER A 321 15.94 1.40 -5.58
C SER A 321 16.44 2.09 -6.86
N VAL A 322 16.57 1.35 -7.96
CA VAL A 322 17.09 1.86 -9.25
C VAL A 322 16.14 2.86 -9.92
N GLN A 323 14.83 2.77 -9.69
CA GLN A 323 13.85 3.73 -10.24
C GLN A 323 13.66 4.95 -9.34
N ILE A 324 13.79 4.80 -8.02
CA ILE A 324 13.71 5.92 -7.06
C ILE A 324 14.87 6.90 -7.29
N ASP A 325 16.07 6.41 -7.61
CA ASP A 325 17.26 7.22 -7.95
C ASP A 325 17.07 8.16 -9.17
N LEU A 326 15.98 8.02 -9.94
CA LEU A 326 15.64 8.91 -11.08
C LEU A 326 14.68 10.05 -10.72
N LEU A 327 14.08 10.06 -9.54
CA LEU A 327 13.19 11.11 -9.07
C LEU A 327 13.97 12.24 -8.38
N GLN A 328 13.55 13.49 -8.57
CA GLN A 328 14.16 14.61 -7.86
C GLN A 328 13.74 14.60 -6.39
N GLU A 329 14.70 14.49 -5.47
CA GLU A 329 14.46 14.84 -4.08
C GLU A 329 14.54 16.36 -3.93
N TYR A 330 13.43 16.96 -3.50
CA TYR A 330 13.29 18.39 -3.24
C TYR A 330 13.49 18.70 -1.76
N THR A 331 14.06 19.87 -1.44
CA THR A 331 14.14 20.28 -0.02
C THR A 331 12.80 20.82 0.46
N TYR A 332 12.52 20.68 1.77
CA TYR A 332 11.27 21.17 2.33
C TYR A 332 11.12 22.69 2.18
N GLU A 333 12.18 23.46 2.45
CA GLU A 333 12.13 24.92 2.37
C GLU A 333 11.97 25.42 0.92
N GLU A 334 12.47 24.66 -0.07
CA GLU A 334 12.21 24.93 -1.49
C GLU A 334 10.72 24.76 -1.84
N LEU A 335 10.09 23.64 -1.47
CA LEU A 335 8.66 23.41 -1.74
C LEU A 335 7.76 24.37 -0.94
N LYS A 336 8.13 24.67 0.29
CA LYS A 336 7.47 25.67 1.14
C LYS A 336 7.56 27.06 0.51
N LYS A 337 8.74 27.47 0.03
CA LYS A 337 8.92 28.75 -0.70
C LYS A 337 8.12 28.77 -1.99
N ALA A 338 8.17 27.70 -2.78
CA ALA A 338 7.47 27.56 -4.06
C ALA A 338 5.94 27.68 -3.93
N THR A 339 5.37 27.22 -2.81
CA THR A 339 3.93 27.23 -2.49
C THR A 339 3.49 28.44 -1.64
N GLY A 340 4.35 29.45 -1.47
CA GLY A 340 4.02 30.64 -0.67
C GLY A 340 3.79 30.34 0.82
N ASN A 341 4.60 29.44 1.39
CA ASN A 341 4.45 28.83 2.72
C ASN A 341 3.19 27.96 2.88
N PHE A 342 2.83 27.19 1.84
CA PHE A 342 1.57 26.43 1.78
C PHE A 342 0.34 27.32 1.99
N SER A 343 0.33 28.49 1.33
CA SER A 343 -0.74 29.47 1.47
C SER A 343 -2.09 28.91 1.02
N LYS A 344 -3.17 29.41 1.62
CA LYS A 344 -4.54 29.03 1.23
C LYS A 344 -4.85 29.43 -0.22
N ASP A 345 -4.26 30.52 -0.70
CA ASP A 345 -4.42 30.99 -2.08
C ASP A 345 -3.73 30.07 -3.11
N ALA A 346 -2.77 29.25 -2.65
CA ALA A 346 -2.15 28.20 -3.46
C ALA A 346 -2.92 26.87 -3.41
N GLU A 347 -3.94 26.71 -2.57
CA GLU A 347 -4.68 25.43 -2.42
C GLU A 347 -5.52 25.10 -3.67
N LEU A 348 -5.13 24.03 -4.39
CA LEU A 348 -5.84 23.52 -5.57
C LEU A 348 -7.00 22.57 -5.18
N GLY A 349 -6.83 21.86 -4.06
CA GLY A 349 -7.81 20.92 -3.56
C GLY A 349 -7.36 20.22 -2.28
N ARG A 350 -8.33 19.61 -1.60
CA ARG A 350 -8.16 18.92 -0.33
C ARG A 350 -8.98 17.63 -0.35
N GLY A 351 -8.35 16.52 -0.02
CA GLY A 351 -8.97 15.20 0.01
C GLY A 351 -8.59 14.42 1.27
N ALA A 352 -9.02 13.16 1.33
CA ALA A 352 -8.68 12.26 2.44
C ALA A 352 -7.17 12.10 2.63
N PHE A 353 -6.40 12.13 1.55
CA PHE A 353 -4.95 11.90 1.53
C PHE A 353 -4.10 13.17 1.70
N GLY A 354 -4.71 14.34 2.00
CA GLY A 354 -3.97 15.59 2.24
C GLY A 354 -4.46 16.80 1.46
N VAL A 355 -3.54 17.74 1.23
CA VAL A 355 -3.82 19.03 0.58
C VAL A 355 -2.87 19.22 -0.59
N VAL A 356 -3.39 19.63 -1.75
CA VAL A 356 -2.60 19.87 -2.96
C VAL A 356 -2.45 21.38 -3.16
N TYR A 357 -1.21 21.85 -3.28
CA TYR A 357 -0.87 23.25 -3.49
C TYR A 357 -0.24 23.47 -4.86
N LYS A 358 -0.52 24.61 -5.48
CA LYS A 358 0.23 25.12 -6.64
C LYS A 358 1.57 25.67 -6.15
N GLY A 359 2.67 25.16 -6.71
CA GLY A 359 4.02 25.66 -6.47
C GLY A 359 4.64 26.24 -7.73
N THR A 360 5.49 27.27 -7.60
CA THR A 360 6.40 27.70 -8.68
C THR A 360 7.84 27.61 -8.18
N LEU A 361 8.62 26.70 -8.76
CA LEU A 361 10.03 26.50 -8.43
C LEU A 361 10.89 27.69 -8.94
N GLU A 362 12.12 27.79 -8.45
CA GLU A 362 13.02 28.91 -8.80
C GLU A 362 13.34 28.96 -10.30
N ASN A 363 13.43 27.78 -10.94
CA ASN A 363 13.57 27.60 -12.39
C ASN A 363 12.28 27.90 -13.20
N LYS A 364 11.28 28.54 -12.57
CA LYS A 364 9.96 28.89 -13.13
C LYS A 364 9.05 27.72 -13.50
N LYS A 365 9.44 26.46 -13.23
CA LYS A 365 8.56 25.29 -13.40
C LYS A 365 7.42 25.36 -12.39
N VAL A 366 6.19 25.29 -12.90
CA VAL A 366 4.98 25.19 -12.07
C VAL A 366 4.72 23.72 -11.75
N ILE A 367 4.44 23.41 -10.49
CA ILE A 367 4.25 22.05 -9.95
C ILE A 367 3.01 21.97 -9.07
N ALA A 368 2.46 20.77 -8.89
CA ALA A 368 1.44 20.48 -7.89
C ALA A 368 2.07 19.72 -6.72
N VAL A 369 2.04 20.30 -5.51
CA VAL A 369 2.64 19.75 -4.30
C VAL A 369 1.54 19.17 -3.41
N LYS A 370 1.41 17.84 -3.39
CA LYS A 370 0.54 17.10 -2.46
C LYS A 370 1.26 16.98 -1.12
N LYS A 371 0.91 17.86 -0.17
CA LYS A 371 1.32 17.75 1.23
C LYS A 371 0.38 16.78 1.93
N LEU A 372 0.90 15.61 2.28
CA LEU A 372 0.13 14.62 3.02
C LEU A 372 -0.18 15.16 4.42
N GLN A 373 -1.40 14.91 4.91
CA GLN A 373 -1.62 14.96 6.34
C GLN A 373 -0.90 13.75 6.94
N ARG A 374 -0.21 13.92 8.08
CA ARG A 374 0.37 12.80 8.84
C ARG A 374 -0.18 12.83 10.26
N LYS A 375 -1.17 11.99 10.48
CA LYS A 375 -1.79 11.65 11.76
C LYS A 375 -1.67 10.15 12.06
N GLU A 376 -1.58 9.30 11.04
CA GLU A 376 -1.65 7.84 11.18
C GLU A 376 -0.61 7.08 10.31
N LYS A 377 -0.33 5.82 10.69
CA LYS A 377 0.62 4.92 9.99
C LYS A 377 0.27 4.73 8.51
N VAL A 378 -1.02 4.69 8.19
CA VAL A 378 -1.55 4.45 6.83
C VAL A 378 -1.06 5.50 5.83
N GLU A 379 -0.92 6.76 6.24
CA GLU A 379 -0.49 7.87 5.37
C GLU A 379 1.01 7.79 5.02
N VAL A 380 1.82 7.12 5.85
CA VAL A 380 3.24 6.81 5.56
C VAL A 380 3.34 5.67 4.56
N GLU A 381 2.53 4.62 4.73
CA GLU A 381 2.46 3.49 3.79
C GLU A 381 2.01 3.97 2.40
N GLN A 382 0.98 4.82 2.32
CA GLN A 382 0.52 5.45 1.08
C GLN A 382 1.59 6.32 0.41
N PHE A 383 2.37 7.10 1.17
CA PHE A 383 3.48 7.88 0.64
C PHE A 383 4.52 7.00 -0.05
N MET A 384 5.00 5.96 0.65
CA MET A 384 6.04 5.07 0.12
C MET A 384 5.53 4.27 -1.08
N ASN A 385 4.25 3.87 -1.05
CA ASN A 385 3.58 3.19 -2.15
C ASN A 385 3.48 4.08 -3.41
N GLU A 386 3.04 5.33 -3.25
CA GLU A 386 2.90 6.28 -4.37
C GLU A 386 4.27 6.62 -4.99
N VAL A 387 5.33 6.82 -4.19
CA VAL A 387 6.71 6.98 -4.70
C VAL A 387 7.18 5.72 -5.43
N SER A 388 7.03 4.55 -4.81
CA SER A 388 7.48 3.26 -5.36
C SER A 388 6.86 3.02 -6.74
N ILE A 389 5.52 3.03 -6.81
CA ILE A 389 4.79 2.77 -8.06
C ILE A 389 5.09 3.83 -9.11
N MET A 390 4.96 5.13 -8.76
CA MET A 390 5.04 6.20 -9.77
C MET A 390 6.45 6.47 -10.30
N SER A 391 7.51 6.03 -9.60
CA SER A 391 8.90 6.21 -10.05
C SER A 391 9.18 5.59 -11.43
N GLY A 392 8.53 4.46 -11.75
CA GLY A 392 8.66 3.78 -13.04
C GLY A 392 7.71 4.24 -14.14
N LEU A 393 6.58 4.88 -13.80
CA LEU A 393 5.47 5.07 -14.74
C LEU A 393 5.64 6.28 -15.65
N LYS A 394 5.61 6.05 -16.96
CA LYS A 394 5.80 7.07 -17.99
C LYS A 394 4.83 6.87 -19.14
N HIS A 395 3.61 7.40 -18.99
CA HIS A 395 2.59 7.34 -20.04
C HIS A 395 1.78 8.65 -20.13
N LYS A 396 1.39 9.05 -21.35
CA LYS A 396 0.75 10.34 -21.65
C LYS A 396 -0.57 10.58 -20.89
N ASN A 397 -1.28 9.49 -20.57
CA ASN A 397 -2.56 9.51 -19.86
C ASN A 397 -2.44 9.16 -18.36
N LEU A 398 -1.23 9.23 -17.80
CA LEU A 398 -1.01 9.24 -16.35
C LEU A 398 -0.46 10.62 -15.94
N VAL A 399 -0.69 11.02 -14.69
CA VAL A 399 0.02 12.16 -14.09
C VAL A 399 1.45 11.77 -13.79
N LYS A 400 2.40 12.61 -14.16
CA LYS A 400 3.82 12.41 -13.91
C LYS A 400 4.19 12.87 -12.50
N LEU A 401 4.77 11.97 -11.71
CA LEU A 401 5.53 12.33 -10.52
C LEU A 401 6.87 12.95 -10.96
N GLU A 402 7.12 14.19 -10.55
CA GLU A 402 8.32 14.97 -10.85
C GLU A 402 9.37 14.85 -9.75
N GLY A 403 8.96 14.48 -8.54
CA GLY A 403 9.85 14.26 -7.40
C GLY A 403 9.10 14.18 -6.07
N PHE A 404 9.85 14.13 -4.98
CA PHE A 404 9.32 14.01 -3.62
C PHE A 404 10.16 14.78 -2.60
N CYS A 405 9.67 14.91 -1.37
CA CYS A 405 10.42 15.44 -0.24
C CYS A 405 10.12 14.62 1.01
N VAL A 406 11.17 14.20 1.73
CA VAL A 406 11.07 13.55 3.04
C VAL A 406 11.79 14.43 4.07
N ARG A 407 11.04 15.12 4.94
CA ARG A 407 11.65 15.86 6.06
C ARG A 407 11.94 14.92 7.22
N GLY A 408 13.19 14.49 7.36
CA GLY A 408 13.69 13.71 8.50
C GLY A 408 14.52 14.55 9.48
N GLN A 409 14.22 14.45 10.78
CA GLN A 409 14.96 14.98 11.93
C GLN A 409 15.29 16.49 11.95
N GLY A 410 14.43 17.27 12.60
CA GLY A 410 14.71 18.67 12.95
C GLY A 410 13.45 19.45 13.32
N GLN A 411 13.09 19.39 14.62
CA GLN A 411 11.97 20.10 15.28
C GLN A 411 10.64 20.12 14.51
N GLY A 412 9.75 19.19 14.84
CA GLY A 412 8.38 19.13 14.32
C GLY A 412 8.22 18.19 13.12
N GLN A 413 7.27 17.26 13.28
CA GLN A 413 6.60 16.41 12.27
C GLN A 413 7.43 15.96 11.04
N GLN A 414 7.55 14.64 10.85
CA GLN A 414 7.97 14.10 9.55
C GLN A 414 6.94 14.51 8.49
N GLU A 415 7.27 15.44 7.60
CA GLU A 415 6.41 15.80 6.48
C GLU A 415 6.83 15.05 5.22
N GLY A 416 5.85 14.47 4.53
CA GLY A 416 6.01 13.81 3.24
C GLY A 416 5.27 14.60 2.18
N LEU A 417 5.98 15.02 1.13
CA LEU A 417 5.40 15.81 0.04
C LEU A 417 5.71 15.13 -1.30
N LEU A 418 4.70 15.07 -2.16
CA LEU A 418 4.80 14.52 -3.51
C LEU A 418 4.62 15.66 -4.51
N CYS A 419 5.50 15.74 -5.50
CA CYS A 419 5.54 16.82 -6.49
C CYS A 419 5.19 16.27 -7.86
N TYR A 420 4.11 16.76 -8.45
CA TYR A 420 3.61 16.35 -9.76
C TYR A 420 3.71 17.48 -10.78
N GLU A 421 3.55 17.14 -12.06
CA GLU A 421 3.23 18.14 -13.09
C GLU A 421 1.96 18.93 -12.69
N TYR A 422 1.97 20.24 -12.91
CA TYR A 422 0.78 21.07 -12.67
C TYR A 422 -0.16 21.04 -13.88
N LEU A 423 -1.41 20.64 -13.65
CA LEU A 423 -2.47 20.62 -14.66
C LEU A 423 -3.53 21.67 -14.30
N PRO A 424 -3.71 22.74 -15.10
CA PRO A 424 -4.59 23.85 -14.75
C PRO A 424 -6.08 23.59 -15.03
N ASP A 425 -6.41 22.61 -15.88
CA ASP A 425 -7.73 22.48 -16.49
C ASP A 425 -8.77 21.71 -15.65
N GLY A 426 -8.43 21.42 -14.39
CA GLY A 426 -9.29 20.78 -13.40
C GLY A 426 -9.45 19.27 -13.58
N THR A 427 -10.49 18.74 -12.93
CA THR A 427 -10.83 17.31 -12.98
C THR A 427 -11.89 17.01 -14.04
N LEU A 428 -12.07 15.73 -14.37
CA LEU A 428 -13.23 15.28 -15.14
C LEU A 428 -14.55 15.57 -14.42
N GLU A 429 -14.59 15.43 -13.08
CA GLU A 429 -15.74 15.81 -12.25
C GLU A 429 -16.12 17.31 -12.41
N ASP A 430 -15.13 18.21 -12.49
CA ASP A 430 -15.38 19.64 -12.71
C ASP A 430 -16.01 19.90 -14.09
N ARG A 431 -15.43 19.34 -15.16
CA ARG A 431 -15.89 19.55 -16.54
C ARG A 431 -17.16 18.78 -16.90
N LEU A 432 -17.44 17.65 -16.27
CA LEU A 432 -18.64 16.86 -16.51
C LEU A 432 -19.88 17.52 -15.91
N TYR A 433 -19.76 18.03 -14.67
CA TYR A 433 -20.90 18.66 -13.99
C TYR A 433 -20.96 20.19 -14.16
N GLY A 434 -19.96 20.82 -14.78
CA GLY A 434 -19.90 22.27 -14.96
C GLY A 434 -19.58 23.02 -13.66
N ARG A 435 -18.83 22.41 -12.74
CA ARG A 435 -18.40 23.06 -11.50
C ARG A 435 -17.35 24.13 -11.80
N ARG A 436 -17.13 25.03 -10.83
CA ARG A 436 -16.11 26.09 -10.90
C ARG A 436 -16.24 26.99 -12.16
N GLY A 437 -17.43 27.07 -12.76
CA GLY A 437 -17.70 27.82 -13.99
C GLY A 437 -17.17 27.18 -15.27
N ALA A 438 -16.71 25.93 -15.22
CA ALA A 438 -16.07 25.27 -16.35
C ALA A 438 -17.09 24.81 -17.42
N ALA A 439 -16.72 24.93 -18.70
CA ALA A 439 -17.58 24.54 -19.82
C ALA A 439 -17.84 23.02 -19.83
N ARG A 440 -19.12 22.62 -19.94
CA ARG A 440 -19.53 21.21 -19.99
C ARG A 440 -18.98 20.52 -21.25
N LEU A 441 -18.55 19.27 -21.09
CA LEU A 441 -18.00 18.45 -22.17
C LEU A 441 -19.08 18.05 -23.19
N THR A 442 -18.80 18.26 -24.47
CA THR A 442 -19.52 17.66 -25.60
C THR A 442 -19.31 16.15 -25.63
N TRP A 443 -20.18 15.41 -26.33
CA TRP A 443 -20.03 13.96 -26.47
C TRP A 443 -18.69 13.56 -27.12
N LYS A 444 -18.25 14.26 -28.17
CA LYS A 444 -16.97 14.01 -28.84
C LYS A 444 -15.77 14.12 -27.88
N GLU A 445 -15.77 15.13 -27.01
CA GLU A 445 -14.75 15.28 -25.97
C GLU A 445 -14.83 14.15 -24.94
N ARG A 446 -16.04 13.74 -24.54
CA ARG A 446 -16.24 12.59 -23.62
C ARG A 446 -15.69 11.29 -24.21
N CYS A 447 -15.96 10.97 -25.48
CA CYS A 447 -15.39 9.81 -26.15
C CYS A 447 -13.85 9.86 -26.21
N HIS A 448 -13.27 11.04 -26.49
CA HIS A 448 -11.82 11.20 -26.51
C HIS A 448 -11.20 10.99 -25.12
N ILE A 449 -11.86 11.51 -24.07
CA ILE A 449 -11.46 11.28 -22.67
C ILE A 449 -11.56 9.80 -22.30
N LEU A 450 -12.67 9.11 -22.61
CA LEU A 450 -12.81 7.68 -22.34
C LEU A 450 -11.69 6.86 -22.99
N LYS A 451 -11.34 7.16 -24.25
CA LYS A 451 -10.21 6.51 -24.95
C LYS A 451 -8.85 6.79 -24.31
N GLY A 452 -8.64 8.02 -23.82
CA GLY A 452 -7.42 8.36 -23.08
C GLY A 452 -7.32 7.63 -21.74
N ILE A 453 -8.43 7.47 -21.01
CA ILE A 453 -8.47 6.66 -19.78
C ILE A 453 -8.18 5.19 -20.11
N CYS A 454 -8.78 4.64 -21.17
CA CYS A 454 -8.46 3.29 -21.65
C CYS A 454 -6.98 3.12 -21.98
N SER A 455 -6.35 4.08 -22.67
CA SER A 455 -4.91 4.06 -22.95
C SER A 455 -4.07 4.08 -21.66
N GLY A 456 -4.52 4.78 -20.61
CA GLY A 456 -3.88 4.79 -19.30
C GLY A 456 -4.02 3.45 -18.56
N LEU A 457 -5.23 2.88 -18.51
CA LEU A 457 -5.48 1.58 -17.88
C LEU A 457 -4.84 0.42 -18.64
N GLN A 458 -4.81 0.45 -19.97
CA GLN A 458 -4.11 -0.51 -20.81
C GLN A 458 -2.63 -0.55 -20.46
N TYR A 459 -1.99 0.62 -20.32
CA TYR A 459 -0.61 0.73 -19.89
C TYR A 459 -0.40 0.17 -18.47
N LEU A 460 -1.28 0.52 -17.52
CA LEU A 460 -1.18 0.02 -16.13
C LEU A 460 -1.39 -1.49 -16.03
N HIS A 461 -2.36 -2.06 -16.76
CA HIS A 461 -2.72 -3.46 -16.61
C HIS A 461 -1.83 -4.41 -17.41
N ASN A 462 -1.29 -3.98 -18.56
CA ASN A 462 -0.71 -4.87 -19.57
C ASN A 462 0.66 -4.43 -20.14
N GLU A 463 1.13 -3.20 -19.90
CA GLU A 463 2.32 -2.62 -20.58
C GLU A 463 3.27 -1.89 -19.60
N SER A 464 3.07 -2.14 -18.31
CA SER A 464 3.80 -1.53 -17.20
C SER A 464 5.23 -2.08 -17.08
N PRO A 465 6.16 -1.32 -16.46
CA PRO A 465 7.55 -1.76 -16.36
C PRO A 465 7.70 -3.13 -15.67
N ASN A 466 8.60 -3.95 -16.20
CA ASN A 466 8.89 -5.31 -15.72
C ASN A 466 7.73 -6.32 -15.85
N ASP A 467 6.75 -6.05 -16.71
CA ASP A 467 5.54 -6.89 -16.94
C ASP A 467 4.67 -7.10 -15.68
N ILE A 468 4.86 -6.27 -14.65
CA ILE A 468 4.07 -6.27 -13.42
C ILE A 468 2.81 -5.43 -13.64
N SER A 469 1.64 -6.08 -13.72
CA SER A 469 0.34 -5.39 -13.83
C SER A 469 0.11 -4.46 -12.63
N ILE A 470 -0.58 -3.32 -12.78
CA ILE A 470 -0.78 -2.33 -11.72
C ILE A 470 -2.27 -2.00 -11.60
N ILE A 471 -2.84 -2.27 -10.43
CA ILE A 471 -4.25 -2.02 -10.13
C ILE A 471 -4.36 -0.67 -9.42
N HIS A 472 -5.13 0.26 -9.98
CA HIS A 472 -5.27 1.63 -9.47
C HIS A 472 -6.06 1.69 -8.16
N MET A 473 -7.18 0.95 -8.10
CA MET A 473 -8.13 0.79 -6.99
C MET A 473 -8.92 2.03 -6.53
N ASP A 474 -8.49 3.26 -6.83
CA ASP A 474 -9.28 4.49 -6.56
C ASP A 474 -9.67 5.26 -7.84
N LEU A 475 -10.03 4.53 -8.90
CA LEU A 475 -10.40 5.15 -10.19
C LEU A 475 -11.78 5.83 -10.08
N LYS A 476 -11.82 7.16 -10.22
CA LYS A 476 -13.03 7.99 -10.11
C LYS A 476 -12.90 9.29 -10.90
N THR A 477 -14.02 9.96 -11.20
CA THR A 477 -14.08 11.26 -11.93
C THR A 477 -13.24 12.38 -11.28
N ASP A 478 -13.15 12.40 -9.95
CA ASP A 478 -12.25 13.31 -9.21
C ASP A 478 -10.75 13.06 -9.51
N ASN A 479 -10.38 11.80 -9.77
CA ASN A 479 -8.99 11.34 -9.95
C ASN A 479 -8.53 11.31 -11.42
N ILE A 480 -9.39 11.73 -12.36
CA ILE A 480 -9.00 11.98 -13.75
C ILE A 480 -8.76 13.49 -13.91
N LEU A 481 -7.50 13.90 -13.94
CA LEU A 481 -7.14 15.28 -14.28
C LEU A 481 -7.21 15.49 -15.79
N LEU A 482 -7.53 16.70 -16.21
CA LEU A 482 -7.57 17.06 -17.62
C LEU A 482 -6.42 18.00 -17.95
N HIS A 483 -5.89 17.88 -19.16
CA HIS A 483 -4.96 18.83 -19.74
C HIS A 483 -5.45 19.28 -21.11
N VAL A 484 -5.75 20.56 -21.23
CA VAL A 484 -6.32 21.18 -22.43
C VAL A 484 -5.22 21.97 -23.14
N GLN A 485 -4.98 21.65 -24.40
CA GLN A 485 -4.04 22.37 -25.26
C GLN A 485 -4.70 22.75 -26.58
N GLU A 486 -4.22 23.82 -27.21
CA GLU A 486 -4.56 24.15 -28.59
C GLU A 486 -3.85 23.20 -29.56
N ASP A 487 -4.57 22.61 -30.51
CA ASP A 487 -3.98 21.83 -31.59
C ASP A 487 -3.33 22.76 -32.60
N LYS A 488 -2.02 22.94 -32.47
CA LYS A 488 -1.17 23.76 -33.35
C LYS A 488 -1.29 23.42 -34.84
N ARG A 489 -1.92 22.31 -35.23
CA ARG A 489 -2.11 21.91 -36.64
C ARG A 489 -3.44 22.35 -37.25
N ASN A 490 -4.46 22.65 -36.44
CA ASN A 490 -5.81 22.98 -36.95
C ASN A 490 -6.58 24.03 -36.12
N GLY A 491 -6.00 24.59 -35.06
CA GLY A 491 -6.66 25.57 -34.18
C GLY A 491 -7.76 24.98 -33.29
N GLY A 492 -7.90 23.65 -33.26
CA GLY A 492 -8.82 22.94 -32.38
C GLY A 492 -8.30 22.81 -30.95
N ILE A 493 -9.01 22.01 -30.15
CA ILE A 493 -8.64 21.74 -28.75
C ILE A 493 -8.34 20.25 -28.58
N VAL A 494 -7.20 19.93 -27.98
CA VAL A 494 -6.81 18.59 -27.54
C VAL A 494 -7.02 18.49 -26.03
N ILE A 495 -7.80 17.51 -25.58
CA ILE A 495 -8.04 17.25 -24.15
C ILE A 495 -7.40 15.92 -23.76
N THR A 496 -6.24 15.96 -23.11
CA THR A 496 -5.56 14.75 -22.62
C THR A 496 -6.00 14.45 -21.19
N PRO A 497 -6.74 13.35 -20.93
CA PRO A 497 -7.02 12.91 -19.57
C PRO A 497 -5.78 12.24 -18.96
N LYS A 498 -5.57 12.44 -17.66
CA LYS A 498 -4.46 11.89 -16.88
C LYS A 498 -4.97 11.26 -15.59
N ILE A 499 -4.78 9.96 -15.43
CA ILE A 499 -5.10 9.20 -14.21
C ILE A 499 -4.14 9.64 -13.09
N SER A 500 -4.64 9.80 -11.87
CA SER A 500 -3.93 10.36 -10.71
C SER A 500 -4.35 9.71 -9.39
N ASP A 501 -3.58 9.97 -8.33
CA ASP A 501 -3.81 9.50 -6.95
C ASP A 501 -3.56 7.98 -6.77
N PHE A 502 -2.29 7.61 -6.87
CA PHE A 502 -1.81 6.22 -6.79
C PHE A 502 -1.50 5.77 -5.35
N GLY A 503 -1.88 6.57 -4.35
CA GLY A 503 -1.60 6.34 -2.93
C GLY A 503 -1.98 4.94 -2.43
N ILE A 504 -3.03 4.34 -2.98
CA ILE A 504 -3.48 2.99 -2.62
C ILE A 504 -3.20 1.91 -3.67
N SER A 505 -2.69 2.27 -4.85
CA SER A 505 -2.53 1.34 -5.98
C SER A 505 -1.60 0.19 -5.64
N ARG A 506 -1.67 -0.93 -6.37
CA ARG A 506 -0.87 -2.12 -6.08
C ARG A 506 -0.30 -2.76 -7.34
N ASN A 507 0.93 -3.24 -7.22
CA ASN A 507 1.49 -4.21 -8.15
C ASN A 507 0.68 -5.51 -8.08
N HIS A 508 0.47 -6.11 -9.24
CA HIS A 508 -0.27 -7.34 -9.48
C HIS A 508 0.60 -8.30 -10.30
N ASP A 509 1.12 -9.31 -9.62
CA ASP A 509 1.93 -10.35 -10.24
C ASP A 509 1.01 -11.42 -10.85
N THR A 510 0.96 -11.48 -12.19
CA THR A 510 0.07 -12.37 -12.93
C THR A 510 0.37 -13.85 -12.72
N ASP A 511 1.59 -14.22 -12.32
CA ASP A 511 1.98 -15.59 -12.03
C ASP A 511 1.58 -16.01 -10.59
N LYS A 512 1.32 -15.04 -9.71
CA LYS A 512 0.82 -15.28 -8.35
C LYS A 512 -0.72 -15.30 -8.32
N GLN A 513 -1.30 -16.49 -8.46
CA GLN A 513 -2.74 -16.66 -8.28
C GLN A 513 -3.23 -16.21 -6.88
N HIS A 514 -3.86 -15.03 -6.84
CA HIS A 514 -4.66 -14.44 -5.75
C HIS A 514 -3.95 -13.50 -4.75
N GLU A 515 -3.87 -12.23 -5.16
CA GLU A 515 -3.63 -11.10 -4.26
C GLU A 515 -4.92 -10.65 -3.56
N TYR A 516 -5.04 -11.04 -2.29
CA TYR A 516 -6.02 -10.49 -1.37
C TYR A 516 -5.40 -9.31 -0.60
N VAL A 517 -6.14 -8.22 -0.43
CA VAL A 517 -5.71 -7.05 0.36
C VAL A 517 -6.07 -7.23 1.83
N ASP A 518 -5.11 -7.04 2.74
CA ASP A 518 -5.34 -7.20 4.18
C ASP A 518 -6.29 -6.14 4.78
N LYS A 519 -6.48 -5.02 4.07
CA LYS A 519 -7.46 -3.96 4.37
C LYS A 519 -7.98 -3.38 3.06
N VAL A 520 -9.30 -3.36 2.88
CA VAL A 520 -9.96 -2.62 1.79
C VAL A 520 -9.79 -1.12 2.06
N VAL A 521 -9.14 -0.42 1.13
CA VAL A 521 -8.81 1.02 1.22
C VAL A 521 -9.11 1.69 -0.10
N GLY A 522 -9.59 2.94 -0.06
CA GLY A 522 -10.05 3.73 -1.22
C GLY A 522 -11.53 4.10 -1.13
N ASN A 523 -12.09 4.67 -2.20
CA ASN A 523 -13.48 5.11 -2.20
C ASN A 523 -14.49 3.96 -2.39
N MET A 524 -15.20 3.61 -1.31
CA MET A 524 -16.27 2.61 -1.32
C MET A 524 -17.40 2.89 -2.33
N THR A 525 -17.55 4.12 -2.83
CA THR A 525 -18.56 4.44 -3.88
C THR A 525 -18.14 4.10 -5.31
N CYS A 526 -16.93 3.53 -5.48
CA CYS A 526 -16.34 3.19 -6.77
C CYS A 526 -15.92 1.71 -6.85
N MET A 527 -15.87 1.01 -5.71
CA MET A 527 -15.45 -0.38 -5.62
C MET A 527 -16.61 -1.34 -5.89
N PRO A 528 -16.37 -2.50 -6.51
CA PRO A 528 -17.39 -3.54 -6.63
C PRO A 528 -17.57 -4.32 -5.32
N ARG A 529 -18.79 -4.85 -5.12
CA ARG A 529 -19.19 -5.54 -3.88
C ARG A 529 -18.29 -6.71 -3.51
N GLU A 530 -17.88 -7.55 -4.46
CA GLU A 530 -17.02 -8.70 -4.17
C GLU A 530 -15.60 -8.29 -3.74
N PHE A 531 -15.12 -7.11 -4.16
CA PHE A 531 -13.85 -6.57 -3.67
C PHE A 531 -13.98 -6.09 -2.22
N MET A 532 -15.09 -5.41 -1.88
CA MET A 532 -15.35 -4.99 -0.50
C MET A 532 -15.55 -6.19 0.45
N GLU A 533 -16.23 -7.26 0.00
CA GLU A 533 -16.51 -8.44 0.81
C GLU A 533 -15.33 -9.42 0.91
N ARG A 534 -14.56 -9.60 -0.18
CA ARG A 534 -13.55 -10.67 -0.28
C ARG A 534 -12.13 -10.15 -0.35
N GLY A 535 -11.91 -8.86 -0.58
CA GLY A 535 -10.58 -8.23 -0.67
C GLY A 535 -9.74 -8.66 -1.88
N LYS A 536 -10.28 -9.38 -2.88
CA LYS A 536 -9.50 -9.88 -4.02
C LYS A 536 -9.16 -8.75 -5.00
N ALA A 537 -7.94 -8.20 -4.91
CA ALA A 537 -7.46 -7.26 -5.90
C ALA A 537 -7.29 -7.98 -7.25
N SER A 538 -7.75 -7.31 -8.31
CA SER A 538 -7.49 -7.70 -9.70
C SER A 538 -7.76 -6.50 -10.61
N PRO A 539 -7.25 -6.48 -11.85
CA PRO A 539 -7.60 -5.47 -12.85
C PRO A 539 -9.12 -5.27 -13.02
N LYS A 540 -9.94 -6.31 -12.78
CA LYS A 540 -11.41 -6.27 -12.83
C LYS A 540 -12.06 -5.34 -11.78
N VAL A 541 -11.32 -4.88 -10.78
CA VAL A 541 -11.74 -3.81 -9.86
C VAL A 541 -11.74 -2.46 -10.58
N ASP A 542 -10.64 -2.13 -11.26
CA ASP A 542 -10.55 -0.89 -12.06
C ASP A 542 -11.53 -0.91 -13.25
N ILE A 543 -11.79 -2.07 -13.85
CA ILE A 543 -12.81 -2.21 -14.91
C ILE A 543 -14.21 -1.82 -14.40
N TYR A 544 -14.59 -2.27 -13.20
CA TYR A 544 -15.87 -1.88 -12.60
C TYR A 544 -15.94 -0.37 -12.36
N SER A 545 -14.89 0.20 -11.76
CA SER A 545 -14.74 1.64 -11.55
C SER A 545 -14.76 2.44 -12.87
N PHE A 546 -14.23 1.88 -13.95
CA PHE A 546 -14.25 2.51 -15.27
C PHE A 546 -15.63 2.43 -15.93
N GLY A 547 -16.33 1.30 -15.84
CA GLY A 547 -17.72 1.17 -16.27
C GLY A 547 -18.61 2.20 -15.57
N LEU A 548 -18.38 2.38 -14.28
CA LEU A 548 -18.99 3.43 -13.47
C LEU A 548 -18.70 4.85 -14.01
N ILE A 549 -17.47 5.17 -14.41
CA ILE A 549 -17.13 6.45 -15.07
C ILE A 549 -17.86 6.59 -16.42
N ILE A 550 -17.98 5.53 -17.22
CA ILE A 550 -18.75 5.58 -18.48
C ILE A 550 -20.22 5.93 -18.21
N LEU A 551 -20.84 5.37 -17.17
CA LEU A 551 -22.22 5.72 -16.79
C LEU A 551 -22.36 7.20 -16.40
N GLU A 552 -21.40 7.77 -15.67
CA GLU A 552 -21.40 9.21 -15.35
C GLU A 552 -21.19 10.06 -16.60
N MET A 553 -20.31 9.63 -17.52
CA MET A 553 -20.04 10.30 -18.79
C MET A 553 -21.24 10.30 -19.73
N VAL A 554 -22.00 9.20 -19.80
CA VAL A 554 -23.24 9.10 -20.57
C VAL A 554 -24.37 9.93 -19.94
N THR A 555 -24.59 9.77 -18.63
CA THR A 555 -25.77 10.35 -17.97
C THR A 555 -25.61 11.82 -17.56
N GLY A 556 -24.38 12.30 -17.38
CA GLY A 556 -24.10 13.61 -16.80
C GLY A 556 -24.55 13.76 -15.34
N LYS A 557 -24.94 12.65 -14.69
CA LYS A 557 -25.41 12.57 -13.28
C LYS A 557 -24.28 12.06 -12.41
N SER A 558 -24.15 12.57 -11.17
CA SER A 558 -23.19 12.02 -10.21
C SER A 558 -23.79 10.82 -9.47
N ARG A 559 -23.01 9.74 -9.34
CA ARG A 559 -23.35 8.57 -8.52
C ARG A 559 -23.69 8.89 -7.07
N ARG A 560 -23.21 10.02 -6.56
CA ARG A 560 -23.46 10.52 -5.19
C ARG A 560 -24.85 11.16 -5.05
N SER A 561 -25.50 11.53 -6.16
CA SER A 561 -26.77 12.28 -6.18
C SER A 561 -28.01 11.42 -6.34
N SER A 562 -27.90 10.15 -6.75
CA SER A 562 -29.05 9.27 -6.99
C SER A 562 -29.72 8.73 -5.72
N SER A 563 -29.31 9.19 -4.54
CA SER A 563 -29.80 8.77 -3.22
C SER A 563 -30.99 9.59 -2.70
N THR A 564 -31.50 10.58 -3.46
CA THR A 564 -32.64 11.41 -3.05
C THR A 564 -34.01 10.72 -3.25
N THR A 565 -34.21 9.59 -2.57
CA THR A 565 -35.54 9.25 -2.04
C THR A 565 -35.56 9.66 -0.56
N PRO A 566 -36.51 10.50 -0.10
CA PRO A 566 -36.64 10.78 1.32
C PRO A 566 -36.98 9.47 2.05
N LEU A 567 -36.12 9.03 2.97
CA LEU A 567 -36.41 7.85 3.77
C LEU A 567 -37.64 8.10 4.64
N SER A 568 -38.76 7.47 4.27
CA SER A 568 -39.81 7.15 5.24
C SER A 568 -39.21 6.22 6.29
N SER A 569 -39.14 6.70 7.52
CA SER A 569 -38.40 6.08 8.62
C SER A 569 -39.06 4.79 9.15
N SER A 570 -38.90 3.67 8.44
CA SER A 570 -39.38 2.36 8.92
C SER A 570 -38.74 1.11 8.27
N SER A 571 -37.46 1.16 7.85
CA SER A 571 -36.64 -0.05 7.65
C SER A 571 -35.14 0.28 7.60
N LEU A 572 -34.38 -0.26 8.56
CA LEU A 572 -32.92 -0.28 8.53
C LEU A 572 -32.44 -1.43 7.64
N ASP A 573 -32.56 -1.26 6.31
CA ASP A 573 -31.91 -2.15 5.36
C ASP A 573 -30.49 -1.62 5.07
N ASN A 574 -29.49 -2.36 5.52
CA ASN A 574 -28.12 -1.86 5.74
C ASN A 574 -27.23 -2.00 4.48
N SER A 575 -27.85 -1.90 3.30
CA SER A 575 -27.35 -2.47 2.03
C SER A 575 -27.12 -1.46 0.90
N ASN A 576 -27.35 -0.15 1.12
CA ASN A 576 -27.20 0.88 0.09
C ASN A 576 -25.73 1.11 -0.35
N HIS A 577 -25.26 0.30 -1.30
CA HIS A 577 -23.97 0.44 -1.93
C HIS A 577 -23.97 1.61 -2.94
N TYR A 578 -23.18 2.64 -2.64
CA TYR A 578 -23.11 3.87 -3.44
C TYR A 578 -22.60 3.61 -4.86
N GLY A 579 -23.51 3.62 -5.82
CA GLY A 579 -23.23 3.29 -7.23
C GLY A 579 -24.35 2.44 -7.83
N GLU A 580 -24.92 1.53 -7.04
CA GLU A 580 -26.03 0.67 -7.46
C GLU A 580 -27.27 1.46 -7.89
N GLY A 581 -27.56 2.59 -7.23
CA GLY A 581 -28.67 3.47 -7.64
C GLY A 581 -28.54 4.02 -9.06
N LEU A 582 -27.31 4.35 -9.51
CA LEU A 582 -27.06 4.80 -10.89
C LEU A 582 -27.10 3.61 -11.86
N ILE A 583 -26.49 2.47 -11.50
CA ILE A 583 -26.53 1.24 -12.32
C ILE A 583 -27.97 0.79 -12.54
N LYS A 584 -28.78 0.73 -11.48
CA LYS A 584 -30.19 0.36 -11.51
C LYS A 584 -31.00 1.33 -12.35
N GLN A 585 -30.85 2.65 -12.15
CA GLN A 585 -31.53 3.65 -12.97
C GLN A 585 -31.22 3.44 -14.47
N VAL A 586 -29.95 3.28 -14.83
CA VAL A 586 -29.58 3.06 -16.24
C VAL A 586 -30.14 1.74 -16.76
N ARG A 587 -30.06 0.65 -16.00
CA ARG A 587 -30.62 -0.66 -16.37
C ARG A 587 -32.14 -0.60 -16.58
N ASP A 588 -32.88 0.00 -15.64
CA ASP A 588 -34.34 0.12 -15.68
C ASP A 588 -34.84 0.90 -16.91
N HIS A 589 -34.08 1.88 -17.42
CA HIS A 589 -34.40 2.59 -18.67
C HIS A 589 -33.84 1.87 -19.91
N TRP A 590 -32.68 1.22 -19.80
CA TRP A 590 -32.05 0.47 -20.90
C TRP A 590 -32.90 -0.71 -21.35
N GLU A 591 -33.44 -1.48 -20.41
CA GLU A 591 -34.39 -2.58 -20.68
C GLU A 591 -35.67 -2.11 -21.38
N LYS A 592 -36.07 -0.84 -21.16
CA LYS A 592 -37.20 -0.18 -21.83
C LYS A 592 -36.84 0.49 -23.15
N LYS A 593 -35.56 0.45 -23.56
CA LYS A 593 -34.98 1.18 -24.71
C LYS A 593 -35.20 2.70 -24.65
N ASP A 594 -35.17 3.24 -23.44
CA ASP A 594 -35.48 4.63 -23.11
C ASP A 594 -34.20 5.47 -22.96
N ILE A 595 -33.45 5.61 -24.06
CA ILE A 595 -32.15 6.30 -24.09
C ILE A 595 -32.25 7.78 -23.68
N GLU A 596 -33.36 8.45 -23.99
CA GLU A 596 -33.60 9.87 -23.68
C GLU A 596 -33.60 10.15 -22.17
N ASN A 597 -34.06 9.21 -21.34
CA ASN A 597 -34.00 9.35 -19.88
C ASN A 597 -32.65 8.92 -19.27
N ILE A 598 -31.79 8.26 -20.07
CA ILE A 598 -30.42 7.89 -19.69
C ILE A 598 -29.45 9.04 -20.00
N LYS A 599 -29.38 9.50 -21.25
CA LYS A 599 -28.32 10.42 -21.72
C LYS A 599 -28.40 11.82 -21.10
N ASP A 600 -27.25 12.46 -20.96
CA ASP A 600 -27.14 13.86 -20.55
C ASP A 600 -27.84 14.77 -21.57
N ALA A 601 -28.71 15.67 -21.11
CA ALA A 601 -29.45 16.61 -21.96
C ALA A 601 -28.57 17.59 -22.77
N VAL A 602 -27.26 17.63 -22.50
CA VAL A 602 -26.25 18.35 -23.29
C VAL A 602 -25.83 17.58 -24.58
N MET A 603 -26.25 16.33 -24.75
CA MET A 603 -25.92 15.51 -25.94
C MET A 603 -26.94 15.68 -27.07
N ASP A 604 -26.45 15.70 -28.32
CA ASP A 604 -27.27 15.67 -29.53
C ASP A 604 -27.68 14.22 -29.87
N THR A 605 -28.90 14.03 -30.37
CA THR A 605 -29.45 12.74 -30.83
C THR A 605 -28.62 12.08 -31.93
N LYS A 606 -27.81 12.86 -32.67
CA LYS A 606 -26.88 12.34 -33.69
C LYS A 606 -25.84 11.35 -33.14
N CYS A 607 -25.66 11.29 -31.82
CA CYS A 607 -24.69 10.42 -31.16
C CYS A 607 -25.33 9.17 -30.52
N ASP A 608 -26.63 8.92 -30.71
CA ASP A 608 -27.35 7.87 -29.99
C ASP A 608 -26.73 6.47 -30.20
N ASP A 609 -26.39 6.06 -31.43
CA ASP A 609 -25.66 4.80 -31.70
C ASP A 609 -24.36 4.64 -30.88
N GLU A 610 -23.63 5.75 -30.68
CA GLU A 610 -22.37 5.76 -29.93
C GLU A 610 -22.63 5.68 -28.42
N ILE A 611 -23.68 6.38 -27.96
CA ILE A 611 -24.13 6.40 -26.56
C ILE A 611 -24.67 5.02 -26.16
N GLU A 612 -25.53 4.41 -26.98
CA GLU A 612 -26.03 3.04 -26.81
C GLU A 612 -24.87 2.07 -26.62
N ARG A 613 -23.87 2.12 -27.52
CA ARG A 613 -22.71 1.23 -27.44
C ARG A 613 -21.86 1.51 -26.20
N CYS A 614 -21.74 2.75 -25.74
CA CYS A 614 -21.10 3.06 -24.46
C CYS A 614 -21.90 2.55 -23.25
N ILE A 615 -23.24 2.56 -23.30
CA ILE A 615 -24.09 1.96 -22.24
C ILE A 615 -23.89 0.44 -22.18
N GLU A 616 -23.88 -0.26 -23.31
CA GLU A 616 -23.59 -1.70 -23.38
C GLU A 616 -22.25 -2.03 -22.72
N ILE A 617 -21.17 -1.34 -23.13
CA ILE A 617 -19.82 -1.51 -22.57
C ILE A 617 -19.82 -1.22 -21.07
N ALA A 618 -20.50 -0.16 -20.62
CA ALA A 618 -20.58 0.17 -19.20
C ALA A 618 -21.30 -0.91 -18.38
N LEU A 619 -22.40 -1.46 -18.90
CA LEU A 619 -23.16 -2.54 -18.26
C LEU A 619 -22.39 -3.87 -18.23
N GLU A 620 -21.59 -4.17 -19.26
CA GLU A 620 -20.60 -5.26 -19.27
C GLU A 620 -19.53 -5.05 -18.18
N CYS A 621 -19.00 -3.82 -18.05
CA CYS A 621 -17.97 -3.48 -17.06
C CYS A 621 -18.45 -3.51 -15.60
N VAL A 622 -19.70 -3.12 -15.32
CA VAL A 622 -20.26 -3.11 -13.95
C VAL A 622 -20.97 -4.41 -13.55
N HIS A 623 -20.75 -5.50 -14.29
CA HIS A 623 -21.32 -6.81 -14.00
C HIS A 623 -20.91 -7.31 -12.60
N GLU A 624 -21.83 -7.95 -11.87
CA GLU A 624 -21.58 -8.43 -10.49
C GLU A 624 -20.44 -9.45 -10.45
N ASP A 625 -20.49 -10.49 -11.28
CA ASP A 625 -19.38 -11.44 -11.45
C ASP A 625 -18.17 -10.79 -12.18
N PRO A 626 -16.97 -10.71 -11.56
CA PRO A 626 -15.75 -10.19 -12.19
C PRO A 626 -15.27 -11.01 -13.39
N ALA A 627 -15.64 -12.29 -13.49
CA ALA A 627 -15.27 -13.14 -14.63
C ALA A 627 -15.93 -12.63 -15.92
N MET A 628 -17.16 -12.14 -15.83
CA MET A 628 -17.96 -11.63 -16.94
C MET A 628 -17.58 -10.20 -17.39
N ARG A 629 -16.89 -9.43 -16.54
CA ARG A 629 -16.38 -8.09 -16.91
C ARG A 629 -15.32 -8.23 -18.02
N PRO A 630 -15.36 -7.45 -19.11
CA PRO A 630 -14.35 -7.51 -20.16
C PRO A 630 -12.97 -7.06 -19.64
N ASP A 631 -11.90 -7.42 -20.37
CA ASP A 631 -10.56 -6.85 -20.13
C ASP A 631 -10.40 -5.47 -20.80
N ILE A 632 -9.38 -4.73 -20.39
CA ILE A 632 -9.17 -3.36 -20.89
C ILE A 632 -8.83 -3.30 -22.38
N ALA A 633 -8.21 -4.34 -22.95
CA ALA A 633 -7.94 -4.45 -24.38
C ALA A 633 -9.24 -4.59 -25.20
N THR A 634 -10.17 -5.41 -24.71
CA THR A 634 -11.52 -5.59 -25.27
C THR A 634 -12.30 -4.30 -25.24
N ILE A 635 -12.33 -3.60 -24.09
CA ILE A 635 -13.01 -2.30 -23.96
C ILE A 635 -12.39 -1.26 -24.89
N THR A 636 -11.05 -1.20 -24.97
CA THR A 636 -10.33 -0.28 -25.86
C THR A 636 -10.70 -0.51 -27.33
N ARG A 637 -10.77 -1.77 -27.76
CA ARG A 637 -11.24 -2.13 -29.11
C ARG A 637 -12.70 -1.73 -29.33
N GLN A 638 -13.60 -2.12 -28.42
CA GLN A 638 -15.02 -1.80 -28.51
C GLN A 638 -15.27 -0.28 -28.60
N LEU A 639 -14.57 0.55 -27.82
CA LEU A 639 -14.67 2.02 -27.87
C LEU A 639 -14.01 2.64 -29.11
N ASN A 640 -13.02 1.97 -29.72
CA ASN A 640 -12.50 2.40 -31.02
C ASN A 640 -13.50 2.12 -32.15
N ASP A 641 -14.18 0.97 -32.11
CA ASP A 641 -15.23 0.58 -33.06
C ASP A 641 -16.45 1.52 -33.03
N VAL A 642 -16.72 2.18 -31.88
CA VAL A 642 -17.75 3.24 -31.76
C VAL A 642 -17.51 4.35 -32.80
N SER A 643 -16.29 4.90 -32.85
CA SER A 643 -15.99 6.04 -33.72
C SER A 643 -15.76 5.68 -35.20
N THR A 644 -15.47 4.41 -35.53
CA THR A 644 -15.29 4.00 -36.93
C THR A 644 -16.63 3.82 -37.66
N LYS A 645 -17.70 3.43 -36.95
CA LYS A 645 -19.07 3.43 -37.50
C LYS A 645 -19.53 4.84 -37.88
N ALA A 646 -19.13 5.86 -37.12
CA ALA A 646 -19.42 7.25 -37.44
C ALA A 646 -18.75 7.70 -38.75
N THR A 647 -17.46 7.41 -38.97
CA THR A 647 -16.78 7.73 -40.25
C THR A 647 -17.35 6.95 -41.43
N HIS A 648 -17.79 5.70 -41.24
CA HIS A 648 -18.48 4.96 -42.32
C HIS A 648 -19.84 5.58 -42.67
N LYS A 649 -20.67 5.99 -41.69
CA LYS A 649 -21.92 6.70 -41.96
C LYS A 649 -21.69 8.06 -42.62
N ILE A 650 -20.68 8.82 -42.20
CA ILE A 650 -20.36 10.13 -42.80
C ILE A 650 -19.95 9.96 -44.27
N ASN A 651 -19.06 9.00 -44.59
CA ASN A 651 -18.65 8.74 -45.98
C ASN A 651 -19.81 8.24 -46.86
N VAL A 652 -20.68 7.37 -46.34
CA VAL A 652 -21.86 6.89 -47.08
C VAL A 652 -22.85 8.03 -47.38
N TYR A 653 -23.00 9.01 -46.47
CA TYR A 653 -23.83 10.19 -46.73
C TYR A 653 -23.18 11.22 -47.66
N SER A 654 -21.84 11.35 -47.69
CA SER A 654 -21.18 12.20 -48.70
C SER A 654 -21.26 11.59 -50.11
N ASP A 655 -21.06 10.28 -50.25
CA ASP A 655 -21.08 9.61 -51.56
C ASP A 655 -22.50 9.61 -52.19
N LEU A 656 -23.55 9.49 -51.37
CA LEU A 656 -24.95 9.57 -51.84
C LEU A 656 -25.36 10.97 -52.34
N SER A 657 -24.55 12.00 -52.11
CA SER A 657 -24.81 13.35 -52.64
C SER A 657 -24.27 13.60 -54.05
N THR A 658 -23.47 12.67 -54.59
CA THR A 658 -22.74 12.85 -55.87
C THR A 658 -23.40 12.13 -57.07
N ILE A 659 -24.40 11.27 -56.87
CA ILE A 659 -25.03 10.49 -57.97
C ILE A 659 -26.31 11.17 -58.47
N GLY A 660 -26.13 12.32 -59.13
CA GLY A 660 -27.14 12.96 -59.95
C GLY A 660 -27.01 12.56 -61.43
N LEU A 661 -27.98 11.77 -61.92
CA LEU A 661 -28.41 11.60 -63.33
C LEU A 661 -27.40 11.89 -64.47
N SER A 662 -27.02 10.85 -65.21
CA SER A 662 -27.09 10.92 -66.68
C SER A 662 -27.31 9.56 -67.32
N CYS A 663 -28.03 9.55 -68.45
CA CYS A 663 -28.36 8.38 -69.25
C CYS A 663 -27.24 8.08 -70.26
N GLY A 664 -27.05 6.81 -70.65
CA GLY A 664 -26.06 6.43 -71.65
C GLY A 664 -26.07 4.94 -71.99
N LEU A 665 -26.68 4.58 -73.12
CA LEU A 665 -26.59 3.25 -73.73
C LEU A 665 -25.18 3.01 -74.31
N ASN A 666 -24.60 1.82 -74.10
CA ASN A 666 -24.29 0.87 -75.20
C ASN A 666 -23.44 -0.33 -74.77
N ASN A 667 -23.61 -1.44 -75.49
CA ASN A 667 -22.80 -2.66 -75.42
C ASN A 667 -21.33 -2.43 -75.78
N THR A 668 -20.40 -3.17 -75.16
CA THR A 668 -19.44 -4.01 -75.92
C THR A 668 -18.74 -5.08 -75.06
N THR A 669 -18.11 -6.04 -75.73
CA THR A 669 -17.69 -7.36 -75.26
C THR A 669 -16.19 -7.51 -74.98
N LEU A 670 -15.86 -8.46 -74.10
CA LEU A 670 -14.62 -9.29 -74.00
C LEU A 670 -13.24 -8.60 -73.91
N GLY A 671 -12.40 -9.10 -72.98
CA GLY A 671 -10.96 -8.79 -72.96
C GLY A 671 -10.19 -9.36 -71.76
N MET A 672 -10.08 -10.69 -71.63
CA MET A 672 -9.14 -11.29 -70.67
C MET A 672 -7.68 -11.10 -71.11
N ARG A 673 -6.77 -10.76 -70.18
CA ARG A 673 -5.45 -11.43 -70.10
C ARG A 673 -4.72 -11.28 -68.75
N ASP A 674 -4.34 -12.45 -68.28
CA ASP A 674 -3.62 -12.91 -67.08
C ASP A 674 -2.49 -12.07 -66.44
N GLY A 675 -2.34 -12.27 -65.12
CA GLY A 675 -1.27 -11.73 -64.26
C GLY A 675 -1.09 -12.45 -62.90
N ASN A 676 -1.27 -13.78 -62.88
CA ASN A 676 -0.91 -14.84 -61.88
C ASN A 676 0.09 -14.53 -60.72
N PRO A 677 0.25 -15.39 -59.67
CA PRO A 677 -0.69 -16.13 -58.80
C PRO A 677 -0.36 -16.07 -57.26
N ARG A 678 -1.30 -16.51 -56.40
CA ARG A 678 -1.11 -17.35 -55.16
C ARG A 678 -2.45 -17.46 -54.40
N ILE A 679 -3.21 -18.56 -54.50
CA ILE A 679 -3.10 -19.88 -53.83
C ILE A 679 -3.96 -20.01 -52.54
N LEU A 680 -5.04 -20.79 -52.69
CA LEU A 680 -5.77 -21.69 -51.75
C LEU A 680 -6.08 -21.21 -50.31
N HIS A 681 -7.32 -21.05 -49.82
CA HIS A 681 -8.57 -21.86 -49.87
C HIS A 681 -8.68 -22.96 -48.78
N ALA A 682 -9.92 -23.18 -48.31
CA ALA A 682 -10.43 -24.27 -47.45
C ALA A 682 -10.31 -24.14 -45.91
N LEU A 683 -11.32 -23.50 -45.34
CA LEU A 683 -12.21 -24.07 -44.30
C LEU A 683 -11.90 -25.52 -43.84
N ARG A 684 -11.65 -25.70 -42.54
CA ARG A 684 -12.06 -26.91 -41.79
C ARG A 684 -12.46 -26.55 -40.34
N SER A 685 -13.70 -26.86 -39.98
CA SER A 685 -14.09 -27.14 -38.60
C SER A 685 -13.71 -28.59 -38.25
N PRO A 686 -13.66 -28.96 -36.96
CA PRO A 686 -14.67 -29.93 -36.53
C PRO A 686 -15.27 -29.66 -35.12
N HIS A 687 -16.58 -29.95 -35.00
CA HIS A 687 -17.25 -30.81 -33.98
C HIS A 687 -16.75 -30.80 -32.50
N THR A 688 -17.57 -30.84 -31.43
CA THR A 688 -19.01 -31.17 -31.28
C THR A 688 -19.52 -31.03 -29.82
N PHE A 689 -20.86 -31.06 -29.63
CA PHE A 689 -21.62 -31.57 -28.44
C PHE A 689 -21.43 -30.80 -27.08
N HIS A 690 -22.42 -30.62 -26.19
CA HIS A 690 -23.87 -30.90 -26.18
C HIS A 690 -24.56 -30.05 -25.09
N ASN A 691 -25.75 -29.47 -25.33
CA ASN A 691 -26.98 -29.76 -24.57
C ASN A 691 -28.13 -28.79 -24.91
N ALA A 692 -29.34 -29.34 -24.96
CA ALA A 692 -30.57 -28.62 -25.23
C ALA A 692 -31.37 -28.35 -23.95
N ARG A 693 -32.23 -27.33 -23.98
CA ARG A 693 -33.51 -27.39 -23.26
C ARG A 693 -34.62 -26.66 -24.02
N THR A 694 -35.55 -27.46 -24.52
CA THR A 694 -36.79 -27.06 -25.18
C THR A 694 -37.81 -26.54 -24.16
N LEU A 695 -38.58 -25.51 -24.50
CA LEU A 695 -40.01 -25.49 -24.15
C LEU A 695 -40.81 -24.74 -25.22
N THR A 696 -42.04 -25.20 -25.46
CA THR A 696 -42.77 -24.97 -26.73
C THR A 696 -44.19 -24.49 -26.47
N LEU A 697 -44.64 -23.50 -27.26
CA LEU A 697 -46.04 -23.07 -27.52
C LEU A 697 -47.01 -22.81 -26.35
N MET A 698 -47.68 -21.65 -26.42
CA MET A 698 -49.13 -21.63 -26.66
C MET A 698 -49.49 -20.51 -27.66
N LYS A 699 -50.66 -20.63 -28.31
CA LYS A 699 -51.10 -19.88 -29.51
C LYS A 699 -52.20 -18.85 -29.22
N ALA A 700 -52.26 -17.82 -30.08
CA ALA A 700 -53.44 -17.00 -30.44
C ALA A 700 -53.98 -16.09 -29.30
N ILE A 701 -54.77 -15.03 -29.53
CA ILE A 701 -55.70 -14.68 -30.63
C ILE A 701 -55.48 -13.22 -31.11
N GLY A 702 -56.07 -12.83 -32.24
CA GLY A 702 -55.74 -11.59 -32.97
C GLY A 702 -56.47 -10.29 -32.60
N LYS A 703 -56.03 -9.24 -33.32
CA LYS A 703 -56.53 -7.87 -33.63
C LYS A 703 -58.07 -7.61 -33.52
N PRO A 704 -58.58 -6.34 -33.60
CA PRO A 704 -57.89 -5.03 -33.83
C PRO A 704 -58.29 -3.86 -32.89
N TYR A 705 -57.69 -2.69 -33.14
CA TYR A 705 -58.14 -1.35 -32.69
C TYR A 705 -59.59 -1.01 -33.11
N PRO A 706 -60.23 -0.04 -32.44
CA PRO A 706 -60.53 1.21 -33.14
C PRO A 706 -60.11 2.51 -32.38
N TYR A 707 -60.42 3.65 -33.01
CA TYR A 707 -59.89 5.00 -32.79
C TYR A 707 -60.79 5.90 -31.90
N GLU A 708 -60.29 7.10 -31.58
CA GLU A 708 -60.98 8.30 -31.01
C GLU A 708 -61.44 8.25 -29.52
N HIS A 709 -61.23 9.29 -28.69
CA HIS A 709 -61.50 10.71 -28.93
C HIS A 709 -60.54 11.71 -28.22
N LEU A 710 -60.45 12.90 -28.82
CA LEU A 710 -59.87 14.12 -28.24
C LEU A 710 -60.74 14.71 -27.12
N ARG A 711 -60.16 15.07 -25.96
CA ARG A 711 -60.59 16.27 -25.19
C ARG A 711 -59.41 17.05 -24.60
N ARG A 712 -59.54 18.37 -24.66
CA ARG A 712 -58.54 19.40 -24.32
C ARG A 712 -58.60 19.80 -22.82
N PRO A 713 -57.63 20.59 -22.29
CA PRO A 713 -57.26 20.58 -20.87
C PRO A 713 -58.09 21.53 -19.99
N ARG A 714 -57.97 21.35 -18.66
CA ARG A 714 -58.35 22.36 -17.65
C ARG A 714 -57.11 22.91 -16.94
N ARG A 715 -57.08 24.23 -16.74
CA ARG A 715 -56.04 24.98 -16.03
C ARG A 715 -56.42 25.19 -14.56
N LEU A 716 -55.42 25.09 -13.66
CA LEU A 716 -55.15 25.95 -12.47
C LEU A 716 -56.22 26.02 -11.35
N PRO A 717 -55.81 26.20 -10.07
CA PRO A 717 -55.38 27.52 -9.57
C PRO A 717 -54.05 27.55 -8.77
N LEU A 718 -53.50 28.77 -8.66
CA LEU A 718 -52.32 29.14 -7.86
C LEU A 718 -52.67 29.54 -6.41
N LYS A 719 -51.75 29.28 -5.48
CA LYS A 719 -51.32 30.11 -4.32
C LYS A 719 -50.22 29.32 -3.55
N ALA A 720 -49.20 29.91 -2.93
CA ALA A 720 -48.86 31.33 -2.72
C ALA A 720 -47.34 31.57 -2.78
N GLN A 721 -46.93 32.84 -2.88
CA GLN A 721 -45.52 33.30 -2.85
C GLN A 721 -45.12 33.85 -1.47
N SER A 722 -43.90 33.54 -1.05
CA SER A 722 -42.93 34.44 -0.35
C SER A 722 -41.66 33.59 -0.07
N HIS A 723 -40.41 34.04 -0.18
CA HIS A 723 -39.83 35.38 -0.19
C HIS A 723 -38.93 35.67 -1.41
N VAL A 724 -38.67 36.97 -1.64
CA VAL A 724 -37.76 37.53 -2.66
C VAL A 724 -36.62 38.27 -1.95
N ARG A 725 -35.52 38.57 -2.69
CA ARG A 725 -34.34 39.42 -2.36
C ARG A 725 -33.18 38.64 -1.72
N LEU A 726 -31.91 38.73 -2.12
CA LEU A 726 -31.16 39.45 -3.19
C LEU A 726 -29.97 38.50 -3.60
N GLN A 727 -29.17 38.67 -4.66
CA GLN A 727 -28.98 39.75 -5.64
C GLN A 727 -28.48 39.20 -7.00
N GLN A 728 -28.42 40.05 -8.02
CA GLN A 728 -27.59 39.89 -9.23
C GLN A 728 -26.94 41.25 -9.53
N LYS A 729 -25.63 41.28 -9.85
CA LYS A 729 -24.77 42.38 -10.39
C LYS A 729 -23.29 41.96 -10.12
N TYR A 730 -22.29 42.06 -11.00
CA TYR A 730 -22.18 42.62 -12.36
C TYR A 730 -21.24 41.75 -13.23
N LEU A 731 -21.11 42.12 -14.50
CA LEU A 731 -20.28 41.51 -15.55
C LEU A 731 -18.97 42.33 -15.74
N TRP A 732 -17.87 41.66 -16.15
CA TRP A 732 -16.63 42.19 -16.79
C TRP A 732 -15.49 42.88 -15.99
N MET A 733 -14.30 42.76 -16.62
CA MET A 733 -13.02 43.48 -16.46
C MET A 733 -12.03 43.09 -15.34
N GLY A 734 -11.10 42.19 -15.72
CA GLY A 734 -9.64 42.42 -15.73
C GLY A 734 -8.88 42.76 -14.44
N ILE A 735 -8.07 41.78 -13.98
CA ILE A 735 -6.60 41.80 -13.90
C ILE A 735 -6.11 40.35 -13.78
#